data_AF-A0A6M1M7Z8-F1
#
_entry.id   AF-A0A6M1M7Z8-F1
#
_cell.length_a   1.000
_cell.length_b   1.000
_cell.length_c   1.000
_cell.angle_alpha   90.00
_cell.angle_beta   90.00
_cell.angle_gamma   90.00
#
_symmetry.space_group_name_H-M   'P 1'
#
loop_
_entity.id
_entity.type
_entity.pdbx_description
1 polymer ?
#
loop_
_entity_poly.entity_id
_entity_poly.type
_entity_poly.pdbx_seq_one_letter_code
_entity_poly.pdbx_strand_id
1 'polypeptide(L)'
;MTPSGQTLCLAMIVKNEAAVIRRCLDSVRPIIDHWIVVDTGSTDGTQDLVRAALADLPGQLVERPWVDFAHNRSEALALARPHGTYTLIIDADDELLLPPGYVLLDLDADSYEIAIADIGLSYRRTQLVRSALPWRYRGVLHEFIECPEPSRGAPLDLTMRRNHDGARRRDGETYRRDAAVLEAALATETDPFFVARYTFYLAQSYRDCGAYEQAVAAYLRRADLGYWQEEVYVALVAAARLMADLGRPLDDTLAVYRRAMALVPHRAEAYHYASRTCRLAERYEEGFRLAEPALSLVPPAGALFIEPWIYAYGLRDEYAVNAYWAGHYRHCVAACLDLLASPAAPEAERSRYAANARFALERLPVPPRPLAFLPTARSGLAPSPLPTLLPDGRPTTRPGPSPTGLSRTGTWEPARPQGGTELMAEGLVARLGVGLGPIDLQLNGYDPARADPRPLVIWIHHAVDQPAVAWLRDAARVARVARFVFVSEWQRAQFLATFGLPPERCVVRRNATDVPARDRGPGRRAPLKVAYTSTPFRGLAVLLEAWAQAAPRDAELHIWSSHKLYGPGADDAPYADLYARAGSLPNVHYHGLLPNAELRAALADIDILAYPNTFAETSCLAVIEAMAAGCRILCPSHGALPETTAGFARLYPHVADPAEHARTFAGLLAEEIADPWQGQPERAAAQQAYCRHTYDWRVRVPEWRALIDELTAPALPAQAAPARRFTPTFRRVEARHGTFTVVAQDFIGQTIERTGEWEPHLCDLAGLVLDETANVVDLGANLGYHTVRLAGLVPRGSVHAFEPLSLCYSQLQQNLLANRCDHVRTYKMAVTDRSGDTIEMEPLEATLTAGGAINLGHTGIGQAGAGQGGDLAFTVRLDDLPLPPIAFIKMDIQGAEAKALAGMRDLLARDRPVLFVEIEEEHLRRHGSSSKAVIEHLLGLGYSLLRIRNDWPTDHLAIPNERTDLIARCREQTPYATDWIAGTRVELHFESPYYYASVVAS
;
A
#
# COMPACT_ATOMS: atom_id res chain seq x y z
N MET A 1 35.85 24.94 12.35
CA MET A 1 36.46 24.93 13.70
C MET A 1 35.48 24.42 14.74
N THR A 2 35.95 23.58 15.67
CA THR A 2 35.17 23.14 16.85
C THR A 2 35.12 24.25 17.93
N PRO A 3 34.29 24.14 18.99
CA PRO A 3 34.26 25.12 20.08
C PRO A 3 35.61 25.41 20.76
N SER A 4 36.51 24.42 20.87
CA SER A 4 37.88 24.60 21.38
C SER A 4 38.89 25.10 20.35
N GLY A 5 38.47 25.38 19.11
CA GLY A 5 39.32 25.90 18.05
C GLY A 5 40.08 24.84 17.24
N GLN A 6 39.67 23.56 17.31
CA GLN A 6 40.27 22.51 16.47
C GLN A 6 39.85 22.71 15.01
N THR A 7 40.79 22.51 14.09
CA THR A 7 40.58 22.71 12.65
C THR A 7 40.57 21.39 11.89
N LEU A 8 39.78 21.31 10.82
CA LEU A 8 39.69 20.14 9.94
C LEU A 8 40.25 20.45 8.54
N CYS A 9 41.15 19.59 8.05
CA CYS A 9 41.60 19.62 6.66
C CYS A 9 40.94 18.47 5.87
N LEU A 10 40.31 18.77 4.74
CA LEU A 10 39.89 17.74 3.78
C LEU A 10 41.12 17.13 3.10
N ALA A 11 41.17 15.81 2.97
CA ALA A 11 42.10 15.07 2.11
C ALA A 11 41.32 14.15 1.17
N MET A 12 41.49 14.33 -0.13
CA MET A 12 40.76 13.58 -1.15
C MET A 12 41.66 13.29 -2.36
N ILE A 13 41.44 12.17 -3.04
CA ILE A 13 41.96 11.91 -4.39
C ILE A 13 40.80 11.98 -5.39
N VAL A 14 41.02 12.53 -6.58
CA VAL A 14 39.98 12.65 -7.63
C VAL A 14 40.51 12.25 -9.01
N LYS A 15 39.60 11.73 -9.85
CA LYS A 15 39.83 11.51 -11.28
C LYS A 15 38.51 11.43 -12.05
N ASN A 16 38.26 12.40 -12.93
CA ASN A 16 37.10 12.42 -13.82
C ASN A 16 35.73 12.33 -13.11
N GLU A 17 35.50 13.17 -12.10
CA GLU A 17 34.29 13.20 -11.29
C GLU A 17 33.47 14.49 -11.48
N ALA A 18 33.58 15.17 -12.62
CA ALA A 18 32.93 16.46 -12.85
C ALA A 18 31.40 16.41 -12.66
N ALA A 19 30.78 15.26 -12.94
CA ALA A 19 29.35 15.04 -12.79
C ALA A 19 28.85 14.98 -11.34
N VAL A 20 29.71 14.63 -10.37
CA VAL A 20 29.30 14.31 -8.99
C VAL A 20 30.08 15.07 -7.91
N ILE A 21 31.28 15.58 -8.21
CA ILE A 21 32.20 16.16 -7.23
C ILE A 21 31.59 17.32 -6.43
N ARG A 22 30.70 18.11 -7.05
CA ARG A 22 30.04 19.24 -6.36
C ARG A 22 29.21 18.79 -5.16
N ARG A 23 28.42 17.72 -5.31
CA ARG A 23 27.63 17.15 -4.21
C ARG A 23 28.51 16.77 -3.03
N CYS A 24 29.62 16.09 -3.30
CA CYS A 24 30.58 15.69 -2.28
C CYS A 24 31.16 16.92 -1.55
N LEU A 25 31.68 17.89 -2.30
CA LEU A 25 32.31 19.08 -1.73
C LEU A 25 31.33 19.94 -0.93
N ASP A 26 30.12 20.16 -1.46
CA ASP A 26 29.09 20.93 -0.77
C ASP A 26 28.67 20.29 0.56
N SER A 27 28.73 18.95 0.66
CA SER A 27 28.39 18.21 1.88
C SER A 27 29.41 18.32 3.01
N VAL A 28 30.71 18.43 2.68
CA VAL A 28 31.79 18.55 3.68
C VAL A 28 32.16 20.01 3.99
N ARG A 29 31.85 20.93 3.08
CA ARG A 29 32.18 22.35 3.18
C ARG A 29 31.82 22.99 4.53
N PRO A 30 30.67 22.70 5.19
CA PRO A 30 30.31 23.35 6.45
C PRO A 30 31.26 23.07 7.62
N ILE A 31 32.08 22.01 7.56
CA ILE A 31 32.89 21.56 8.70
C ILE A 31 34.41 21.59 8.45
N ILE A 32 34.85 21.86 7.22
CA ILE A 32 36.26 21.92 6.87
C ILE A 32 36.79 23.35 6.94
N ASP A 33 38.03 23.50 7.41
CA ASP A 33 38.73 24.78 7.54
C ASP A 33 39.85 24.92 6.50
N HIS A 34 40.35 23.79 5.97
CA HIS A 34 41.34 23.74 4.92
C HIS A 34 41.06 22.55 3.98
N TRP A 35 41.63 22.55 2.78
CA TRP A 35 41.47 21.44 1.86
C TRP A 35 42.72 21.12 1.05
N ILE A 36 42.95 19.82 0.83
CA ILE A 36 43.93 19.26 -0.08
C ILE A 36 43.22 18.22 -0.95
N VAL A 37 43.20 18.46 -2.25
CA VAL A 37 42.67 17.50 -3.23
C VAL A 37 43.80 17.12 -4.17
N VAL A 38 44.11 15.82 -4.25
CA VAL A 38 45.11 15.29 -5.18
C VAL A 38 44.40 14.80 -6.44
N ASP A 39 44.57 15.53 -7.53
CA ASP A 39 44.04 15.12 -8.84
C ASP A 39 45.02 14.16 -9.52
N THR A 40 44.50 13.01 -9.94
CA THR A 40 45.32 11.92 -10.50
C THR A 40 45.23 11.82 -12.03
N GLY A 41 44.99 12.97 -12.68
CA GLY A 41 44.92 13.13 -14.12
C GLY A 41 43.49 13.18 -14.66
N SER A 42 42.66 14.07 -14.10
CA SER A 42 41.34 14.37 -14.66
C SER A 42 41.44 15.09 -16.00
N THR A 43 40.50 14.82 -16.89
CA THR A 43 40.40 15.38 -18.24
C THR A 43 39.01 15.95 -18.55
N ASP A 44 38.09 15.94 -17.58
CA ASP A 44 36.67 16.29 -17.74
C ASP A 44 36.28 17.64 -17.10
N GLY A 45 37.25 18.40 -16.60
CA GLY A 45 37.01 19.66 -15.89
C GLY A 45 36.82 19.53 -14.38
N THR A 46 36.99 18.33 -13.79
CA THR A 46 36.94 18.13 -12.32
C THR A 46 37.79 19.13 -11.56
N GLN A 47 39.01 19.41 -12.04
CA GLN A 47 39.96 20.31 -11.39
C GLN A 47 39.40 21.73 -11.20
N ASP A 48 38.74 22.26 -12.23
CA ASP A 48 38.17 23.61 -12.20
C ASP A 48 36.96 23.68 -11.28
N LEU A 49 36.15 22.62 -11.24
CA LEU A 49 35.01 22.53 -10.32
C LEU A 49 35.45 22.49 -8.87
N VAL A 50 36.51 21.74 -8.54
CA VAL A 50 37.08 21.70 -7.19
C VAL A 50 37.58 23.08 -6.78
N ARG A 51 38.41 23.72 -7.63
CA ARG A 51 38.94 25.07 -7.36
C ARG A 51 37.83 26.10 -7.16
N ALA A 52 36.80 26.04 -8.00
CA ALA A 52 35.66 26.96 -7.90
C ALA A 52 34.75 26.68 -6.70
N ALA A 53 34.64 25.43 -6.23
CA ALA A 53 33.82 25.07 -5.08
C ALA A 53 34.38 25.53 -3.74
N LEU A 54 35.70 25.52 -3.63
CA LEU A 54 36.42 25.77 -2.37
C LEU A 54 37.27 27.05 -2.44
N ALA A 55 36.96 27.96 -3.37
CA ALA A 55 37.74 29.17 -3.64
C ALA A 55 37.84 30.12 -2.44
N ASP A 56 36.86 30.07 -1.53
CA ASP A 56 36.76 30.87 -0.32
C ASP A 56 37.44 30.24 0.91
N LEU A 57 37.93 29.00 0.80
CA LEU A 57 38.64 28.30 1.86
C LEU A 57 40.13 28.13 1.52
N PRO A 58 41.04 28.26 2.50
CA PRO A 58 42.46 28.02 2.25
C PRO A 58 42.68 26.55 1.86
N GLY A 59 43.46 26.33 0.80
CA GLY A 59 43.70 24.99 0.29
C GLY A 59 44.28 24.98 -1.11
N GLN A 60 44.54 23.78 -1.62
CA GLN A 60 45.08 23.62 -2.96
C GLN A 60 44.69 22.28 -3.60
N LEU A 61 44.57 22.32 -4.92
CA LEU A 61 44.54 21.14 -5.77
C LEU A 61 45.95 20.83 -6.23
N VAL A 62 46.39 19.60 -6.03
CA VAL A 62 47.75 19.14 -6.37
C VAL A 62 47.64 18.05 -7.42
N GLU A 63 48.27 18.27 -8.57
CA GLU A 63 48.25 17.30 -9.67
C GLU A 63 49.39 16.29 -9.52
N ARG A 64 49.06 15.00 -9.57
CA ARG A 64 50.00 13.89 -9.41
C ARG A 64 49.73 12.78 -10.40
N PRO A 65 50.76 12.05 -10.86
CA PRO A 65 50.53 10.85 -11.62
C PRO A 65 49.79 9.82 -10.76
N TRP A 66 48.86 9.09 -11.37
CA TRP A 66 48.27 7.90 -10.76
C TRP A 66 49.35 6.82 -10.59
N VAL A 67 49.50 6.30 -9.37
CA VAL A 67 50.35 5.15 -9.05
C VAL A 67 49.46 3.99 -8.61
N ASP A 68 48.82 4.13 -7.45
CA ASP A 68 47.82 3.23 -6.89
C ASP A 68 47.01 3.97 -5.79
N PHE A 69 45.94 3.35 -5.31
CA PHE A 69 45.07 3.95 -4.29
C PHE A 69 45.81 4.29 -3.00
N ALA A 70 46.61 3.37 -2.46
CA ALA A 70 47.31 3.57 -1.20
C ALA A 70 48.37 4.67 -1.30
N HIS A 71 49.12 4.72 -2.40
CA HIS A 71 50.12 5.73 -2.66
C HIS A 71 49.50 7.12 -2.73
N ASN A 72 48.54 7.32 -3.64
CA ASN A 72 47.96 8.64 -3.86
C ASN A 72 47.13 9.11 -2.65
N ARG A 73 46.43 8.21 -1.92
CA ARG A 73 45.74 8.58 -0.66
C ARG A 73 46.72 8.91 0.46
N SER A 74 47.82 8.17 0.59
CA SER A 74 48.87 8.49 1.57
C SER A 74 49.55 9.82 1.26
N GLU A 75 49.75 10.13 -0.01
CA GLU A 75 50.25 11.44 -0.43
C GLU A 75 49.27 12.56 -0.07
N ALA A 76 47.97 12.38 -0.33
CA ALA A 76 46.93 13.33 0.06
C ALA A 76 46.91 13.57 1.58
N LEU A 77 47.02 12.51 2.40
CA LEU A 77 47.14 12.62 3.86
C LEU A 77 48.40 13.38 4.29
N ALA A 78 49.55 13.07 3.69
CA ALA A 78 50.81 13.72 4.01
C ALA A 78 50.78 15.23 3.66
N LEU A 79 50.17 15.58 2.53
CA LEU A 79 49.97 16.97 2.12
C LEU A 79 48.97 17.71 3.02
N ALA A 80 47.93 17.04 3.52
CA ALA A 80 46.94 17.62 4.43
C ALA A 80 47.45 17.80 5.86
N ARG A 81 48.47 17.04 6.27
CA ARG A 81 49.00 16.97 7.64
C ARG A 81 49.31 18.32 8.31
N PRO A 82 49.93 19.32 7.66
CA PRO A 82 50.27 20.59 8.32
C PRO A 82 49.10 21.59 8.41
N HIS A 83 47.91 21.24 7.90
CA HIS A 83 46.84 22.20 7.66
C HIS A 83 45.60 22.03 8.55
N GLY A 84 45.59 21.05 9.44
CA GLY A 84 44.46 20.77 10.32
C GLY A 84 44.91 20.13 11.64
N THR A 85 44.06 20.24 12.66
CA THR A 85 44.17 19.39 13.86
C THR A 85 43.76 17.94 13.51
N TYR A 86 42.74 17.82 12.66
CA TYR A 86 42.26 16.56 12.10
C TYR A 86 42.18 16.63 10.58
N THR A 87 42.30 15.47 9.94
CA THR A 87 42.16 15.27 8.50
C THR A 87 40.92 14.44 8.22
N LEU A 88 39.95 14.98 7.47
CA LEU A 88 38.75 14.30 7.01
C LEU A 88 39.04 13.64 5.65
N ILE A 89 38.68 12.37 5.50
CA ILE A 89 38.80 11.60 4.27
C ILE A 89 37.41 11.23 3.76
N ILE A 90 37.15 11.48 2.48
CA ILE A 90 35.90 11.12 1.81
C ILE A 90 36.18 10.84 0.32
N ASP A 91 35.42 9.91 -0.26
CA ASP A 91 35.52 9.57 -1.68
C ASP A 91 34.73 10.59 -2.51
N ALA A 92 35.17 10.86 -3.74
CA ALA A 92 34.66 11.95 -4.57
C ALA A 92 33.17 11.82 -4.96
N ASP A 93 32.62 10.62 -4.89
CA ASP A 93 31.22 10.27 -5.15
C ASP A 93 30.39 10.08 -3.86
N ASP A 94 31.02 10.04 -2.68
CA ASP A 94 30.36 9.96 -1.38
C ASP A 94 29.82 11.33 -0.93
N GLU A 95 28.86 11.34 0.00
CA GLU A 95 28.26 12.55 0.57
C GLU A 95 28.20 12.46 2.10
N LEU A 96 28.63 13.51 2.80
CA LEU A 96 28.52 13.59 4.25
C LEU A 96 27.15 14.15 4.65
N LEU A 97 26.36 13.36 5.38
CA LEU A 97 25.04 13.76 5.84
C LEU A 97 25.15 14.56 7.13
N LEU A 98 25.10 15.88 7.01
CA LEU A 98 25.09 16.80 8.14
C LEU A 98 23.67 17.29 8.44
N PRO A 99 23.20 17.18 9.69
CA PRO A 99 21.98 17.87 10.11
C PRO A 99 22.06 19.39 9.85
N PRO A 100 20.95 20.08 9.55
CA PRO A 100 20.94 21.52 9.42
C PRO A 100 21.51 22.20 10.67
N GLY A 101 22.49 23.09 10.50
CA GLY A 101 23.15 23.80 11.60
C GLY A 101 24.11 22.94 12.45
N TYR A 102 24.51 21.76 11.97
CA TYR A 102 25.43 20.89 12.68
C TYR A 102 26.76 21.59 13.03
N VAL A 103 27.15 21.50 14.30
CA VAL A 103 28.43 21.97 14.81
C VAL A 103 29.23 20.77 15.29
N LEU A 104 30.42 20.57 14.73
CA LEU A 104 31.32 19.51 15.16
C LEU A 104 31.85 19.80 16.57
N LEU A 105 31.56 18.89 17.50
CA LEU A 105 32.05 18.97 18.88
C LEU A 105 33.55 18.71 18.95
N ASP A 106 34.14 19.07 20.10
CA ASP A 106 35.57 18.84 20.35
C ASP A 106 35.92 17.35 20.33
N LEU A 107 37.01 17.04 19.64
CA LEU A 107 37.49 15.69 19.38
C LEU A 107 38.70 15.38 20.28
N ASP A 108 38.65 14.25 21.00
CA ASP A 108 39.68 13.82 21.95
C ASP A 108 40.43 12.52 21.54
N ALA A 109 39.84 11.67 20.68
CA ALA A 109 40.47 10.46 20.12
C ALA A 109 41.41 10.77 18.94
N ASP A 110 42.24 9.80 18.58
CA ASP A 110 43.23 9.92 17.50
C ASP A 110 42.65 9.57 16.12
N SER A 111 41.58 8.79 16.09
CA SER A 111 40.84 8.47 14.88
C SER A 111 39.35 8.29 15.18
N TYR A 112 38.53 8.56 14.17
CA TYR A 112 37.10 8.37 14.25
C TYR A 112 36.54 7.55 13.10
N GLU A 113 35.70 6.59 13.49
CA GLU A 113 34.90 5.80 12.59
C GLU A 113 33.55 6.48 12.33
N ILE A 114 33.24 6.69 11.05
CA ILE A 114 31.98 7.27 10.58
C ILE A 114 31.14 6.14 9.96
N ALA A 115 29.82 6.17 10.17
CA ALA A 115 28.92 5.20 9.56
C ALA A 115 28.83 5.46 8.05
N ILE A 116 29.03 4.42 7.24
CA ILE A 116 28.84 4.45 5.79
C ILE A 116 27.51 3.78 5.50
N ALA A 117 26.54 4.56 5.02
CA ALA A 117 25.25 4.06 4.55
C ALA A 117 25.32 3.76 3.06
N ASP A 118 25.05 2.51 2.70
CA ASP A 118 25.06 1.95 1.34
C ASP A 118 23.72 1.20 1.11
N ILE A 119 23.36 0.86 -0.12
CA ILE A 119 22.05 0.24 -0.43
C ILE A 119 21.84 -1.04 0.40
N GLY A 120 20.98 -0.96 1.42
CA GLY A 120 20.66 -2.08 2.33
C GLY A 120 21.79 -2.49 3.27
N LEU A 121 22.89 -1.72 3.38
CA LEU A 121 24.07 -2.04 4.18
C LEU A 121 24.55 -0.81 4.97
N SER A 122 25.01 -1.03 6.20
CA SER A 122 25.68 -0.02 7.02
C SER A 122 26.91 -0.63 7.68
N TYR A 123 28.05 0.05 7.55
CA TYR A 123 29.28 -0.35 8.21
C TYR A 123 30.11 0.88 8.59
N ARG A 124 31.10 0.72 9.46
CA ARG A 124 31.92 1.84 9.94
C ARG A 124 33.29 1.85 9.26
N ARG A 125 33.77 3.04 8.89
CA ARG A 125 35.09 3.26 8.29
C ARG A 125 35.78 4.42 9.00
N THR A 126 37.07 4.29 9.30
CA THR A 126 37.89 5.39 9.79
C THR A 126 37.99 6.46 8.71
N GLN A 127 37.39 7.63 8.98
CA GLN A 127 37.24 8.71 8.02
C GLN A 127 37.74 10.06 8.54
N LEU A 128 38.08 10.14 9.82
CA LEU A 128 38.64 11.34 10.42
C LEU A 128 39.81 10.94 11.31
N VAL A 129 40.97 11.56 11.12
CA VAL A 129 42.20 11.17 11.80
C VAL A 129 42.97 12.37 12.34
N ARG A 130 43.62 12.24 13.49
CA ARG A 130 44.45 13.30 14.08
C ARG A 130 45.67 13.52 13.20
N SER A 131 45.80 14.70 12.60
CA SER A 131 46.84 15.00 11.61
C SER A 131 48.25 14.91 12.19
N ALA A 132 48.41 15.16 13.51
CA ALA A 132 49.72 15.06 14.17
C ALA A 132 50.36 13.66 14.10
N LEU A 133 49.59 12.60 13.87
CA LEU A 133 50.09 11.22 13.80
C LEU A 133 50.39 10.77 12.36
N PRO A 134 51.30 9.79 12.16
CA PRO A 134 51.78 9.39 10.83
C PRO A 134 50.84 8.41 10.10
N TRP A 135 49.58 8.80 9.89
CA TRP A 135 48.60 7.99 9.15
C TRP A 135 49.00 7.76 7.69
N ARG A 136 48.79 6.54 7.19
CA ARG A 136 49.00 6.17 5.78
C ARG A 136 48.05 5.06 5.34
N TYR A 137 47.76 5.01 4.05
CA TYR A 137 47.05 3.88 3.45
C TYR A 137 48.02 2.78 3.02
N ARG A 138 47.61 1.52 3.16
CA ARG A 138 48.35 0.35 2.64
C ARG A 138 47.43 -0.61 1.89
N GLY A 139 48.00 -1.22 0.84
CA GLY A 139 47.33 -2.19 -0.02
C GLY A 139 47.20 -1.68 -1.46
N VAL A 140 47.43 -2.54 -2.44
CA VAL A 140 47.31 -2.15 -3.86
C VAL A 140 45.85 -1.89 -4.29
N LEU A 141 44.90 -2.58 -3.65
CA LEU A 141 43.44 -2.48 -3.82
C LEU A 141 42.77 -2.88 -2.49
N HIS A 142 41.59 -2.30 -2.22
CA HIS A 142 40.92 -2.39 -0.91
C HIS A 142 41.86 -1.98 0.24
N GLU A 143 42.54 -0.86 0.00
CA GLU A 143 43.49 -0.24 0.90
C GLU A 143 42.81 0.18 2.21
N PHE A 144 43.58 0.11 3.29
CA PHE A 144 43.13 0.49 4.63
C PHE A 144 44.07 1.52 5.22
N ILE A 145 43.54 2.40 6.05
CA ILE A 145 44.31 3.40 6.77
C ILE A 145 44.92 2.76 8.02
N GLU A 146 46.21 2.98 8.25
CA GLU A 146 46.93 2.56 9.45
C GLU A 146 47.70 3.73 10.06
N CYS A 147 47.90 3.68 11.39
CA CYS A 147 48.88 4.49 12.09
C CYS A 147 49.99 3.56 12.59
N PRO A 148 51.26 3.79 12.20
CA PRO A 148 52.41 3.07 12.74
C PRO A 148 52.60 3.24 14.25
N GLU A 149 52.05 4.31 14.84
CA GLU A 149 52.08 4.58 16.27
C GLU A 149 50.78 4.08 16.96
N PRO A 150 50.84 3.65 18.23
CA PRO A 150 49.65 3.32 19.01
C PRO A 150 48.68 4.50 19.01
N SER A 151 47.42 4.25 18.64
CA SER A 151 46.39 5.28 18.50
C SER A 151 45.07 4.80 19.09
N ARG A 152 44.31 5.74 19.66
CA ARG A 152 42.97 5.49 20.20
C ARG A 152 41.90 5.86 19.18
N GLY A 153 41.12 4.88 18.73
CA GLY A 153 39.93 5.11 17.91
C GLY A 153 38.66 5.32 18.73
N ALA A 154 37.70 6.07 18.20
CA ALA A 154 36.36 6.22 18.73
C ALA A 154 35.32 6.28 17.59
N PRO A 155 34.05 5.92 17.83
CA PRO A 155 33.00 6.19 16.85
C PRO A 155 32.65 7.68 16.84
N LEU A 156 32.30 8.21 15.67
CA LEU A 156 31.70 9.54 15.53
C LEU A 156 30.29 9.38 14.95
N ASP A 157 29.31 10.01 15.59
CA ASP A 157 27.90 9.89 15.21
C ASP A 157 27.57 10.78 14.00
N LEU A 158 28.17 10.42 12.87
CA LEU A 158 27.95 10.99 11.56
C LEU A 158 27.72 9.85 10.57
N THR A 159 27.00 10.17 9.50
CA THR A 159 26.74 9.23 8.41
C THR A 159 27.28 9.80 7.10
N MET A 160 28.05 8.99 6.37
CA MET A 160 28.38 9.23 4.98
C MET A 160 27.51 8.33 4.12
N ARG A 161 26.78 8.91 3.18
CA ARG A 161 26.04 8.16 2.17
C ARG A 161 26.99 7.85 1.02
N ARG A 162 27.16 6.55 0.75
CA ARG A 162 27.81 6.11 -0.48
C ARG A 162 26.83 6.18 -1.63
N ASN A 163 27.24 6.84 -2.70
CA ASN A 163 26.47 6.86 -3.95
C ASN A 163 27.11 5.89 -4.96
N HIS A 164 26.35 5.44 -5.96
CA HIS A 164 26.81 4.45 -6.96
C HIS A 164 26.94 5.02 -8.38
N ASP A 165 27.14 6.33 -8.50
CA ASP A 165 27.15 7.08 -9.76
C ASP A 165 28.55 7.57 -10.21
N GLY A 166 29.60 7.17 -9.49
CA GLY A 166 31.01 7.49 -9.80
C GLY A 166 31.53 6.88 -11.11
N ALA A 167 32.55 7.51 -11.68
CA ALA A 167 33.03 7.20 -13.04
C ALA A 167 33.54 5.76 -13.24
N ARG A 168 34.12 5.16 -12.20
CA ARG A 168 34.67 3.79 -12.24
C ARG A 168 33.58 2.71 -12.44
N ARG A 169 32.34 2.91 -11.96
CA ARG A 169 31.27 1.91 -12.09
C ARG A 169 30.61 1.87 -13.47
N ARG A 170 30.85 2.88 -14.31
CA ARG A 170 30.40 2.89 -15.71
C ARG A 170 31.22 1.98 -16.61
N ASP A 171 32.33 1.43 -16.10
CA ASP A 171 33.20 0.49 -16.81
C ASP A 171 32.90 -0.96 -16.41
N GLY A 172 32.32 -1.73 -17.35
CA GLY A 172 31.96 -3.14 -17.14
C GLY A 172 33.16 -4.08 -16.97
N GLU A 173 34.39 -3.62 -17.21
CA GLU A 173 35.61 -4.43 -17.07
C GLU A 173 36.35 -4.19 -15.73
N THR A 174 35.80 -3.37 -14.83
CA THR A 174 36.46 -2.96 -13.57
C THR A 174 36.96 -4.16 -12.75
N TYR A 175 36.09 -5.14 -12.45
CA TYR A 175 36.45 -6.26 -11.59
C TYR A 175 37.47 -7.22 -12.23
N ARG A 176 37.49 -7.32 -13.56
CA ARG A 176 38.52 -8.10 -14.28
C ARG A 176 39.90 -7.45 -14.14
N ARG A 177 39.97 -6.11 -14.20
CA ARG A 177 41.23 -5.39 -13.97
C ARG A 177 41.67 -5.45 -12.52
N ASP A 178 40.74 -5.36 -11.58
CA ASP A 178 41.04 -5.50 -10.14
C ASP A 178 41.63 -6.88 -9.83
N ALA A 179 41.10 -7.95 -10.45
CA ALA A 179 41.68 -9.28 -10.35
C ALA A 179 43.12 -9.32 -10.87
N ALA A 180 43.41 -8.74 -12.05
CA ALA A 180 44.75 -8.71 -12.62
C ALA A 180 45.76 -7.95 -11.75
N VAL A 181 45.34 -6.85 -11.10
CA VAL A 181 46.18 -6.09 -10.16
C VAL A 181 46.52 -6.94 -8.94
N LEU A 182 45.54 -7.65 -8.38
CA LEU A 182 45.74 -8.53 -7.22
C LEU A 182 46.58 -9.76 -7.55
N GLU A 183 46.43 -10.34 -8.74
CA GLU A 183 47.31 -11.41 -9.26
C GLU A 183 48.77 -10.94 -9.33
N ALA A 184 49.01 -9.76 -9.93
CA ALA A 184 50.35 -9.19 -10.06
C ALA A 184 50.98 -8.89 -8.69
N ALA A 185 50.19 -8.36 -7.74
CA ALA A 185 50.64 -8.14 -6.37
C ALA A 185 50.98 -9.47 -5.67
N LEU A 186 50.11 -10.46 -5.74
CA LEU A 186 50.33 -11.79 -5.14
C LEU A 186 51.54 -12.55 -5.71
N ALA A 187 51.98 -12.22 -6.93
CA ALA A 187 53.17 -12.83 -7.53
C ALA A 187 54.48 -12.39 -6.86
N THR A 188 54.49 -11.23 -6.19
CA THR A 188 55.69 -10.65 -5.57
C THR A 188 55.55 -10.41 -4.08
N GLU A 189 54.32 -10.40 -3.56
CA GLU A 189 54.04 -10.17 -2.14
C GLU A 189 54.56 -11.32 -1.27
N THR A 190 55.21 -10.97 -0.17
CA THR A 190 55.78 -11.92 0.79
C THR A 190 55.25 -11.74 2.20
N ASP A 191 54.62 -10.59 2.50
CA ASP A 191 53.96 -10.36 3.79
C ASP A 191 52.72 -11.26 3.89
N PRO A 192 52.71 -12.23 4.82
CA PRO A 192 51.62 -13.19 4.95
C PRO A 192 50.23 -12.55 5.18
N PHE A 193 50.18 -11.36 5.81
CA PHE A 193 48.93 -10.62 5.98
C PHE A 193 48.38 -10.12 4.63
N PHE A 194 49.24 -9.55 3.79
CA PHE A 194 48.83 -9.08 2.46
C PHE A 194 48.54 -10.25 1.52
N VAL A 195 49.28 -11.35 1.60
CA VAL A 195 48.96 -12.57 0.85
C VAL A 195 47.54 -13.04 1.18
N ALA A 196 47.18 -13.10 2.47
CA ALA A 196 45.83 -13.47 2.88
C ALA A 196 44.79 -12.45 2.37
N ARG A 197 44.99 -11.15 2.66
CA ARG A 197 44.05 -10.10 2.27
C ARG A 197 43.84 -10.00 0.76
N TYR A 198 44.91 -10.00 -0.04
CA TYR A 198 44.81 -9.95 -1.49
C TYR A 198 44.16 -11.20 -2.07
N THR A 199 44.40 -12.38 -1.49
CA THR A 199 43.73 -13.62 -1.94
C THR A 199 42.20 -13.54 -1.71
N PHE A 200 41.76 -12.91 -0.61
CA PHE A 200 40.32 -12.70 -0.34
C PHE A 200 39.67 -11.78 -1.37
N TYR A 201 40.27 -10.61 -1.62
CA TYR A 201 39.73 -9.67 -2.61
C TYR A 201 39.87 -10.17 -4.05
N LEU A 202 40.90 -10.97 -4.36
CA LEU A 202 41.02 -11.63 -5.66
C LEU A 202 39.84 -12.57 -5.91
N ALA A 203 39.47 -13.34 -4.88
CA ALA A 203 38.31 -14.21 -4.96
C ALA A 203 36.99 -13.44 -5.15
N GLN A 204 36.83 -12.27 -4.52
CA GLN A 204 35.69 -11.38 -4.76
C GLN A 204 35.68 -10.82 -6.18
N SER A 205 36.82 -10.31 -6.66
CA SER A 205 36.95 -9.78 -8.02
C SER A 205 36.67 -10.83 -9.09
N TYR A 206 37.12 -12.08 -8.89
CA TYR A 206 36.76 -13.19 -9.78
C TYR A 206 35.26 -13.50 -9.75
N ARG A 207 34.64 -13.54 -8.56
CA ARG A 207 33.19 -13.74 -8.44
C ARG A 207 32.44 -12.65 -9.21
N ASP A 208 32.80 -11.40 -8.99
CA ASP A 208 32.06 -10.24 -9.51
C ASP A 208 32.29 -10.02 -11.01
N CYS A 209 33.38 -10.55 -11.59
CA CYS A 209 33.58 -10.59 -13.04
C CYS A 209 33.10 -11.90 -13.71
N GLY A 210 32.43 -12.80 -12.98
CA GLY A 210 31.87 -14.04 -13.49
C GLY A 210 32.86 -15.20 -13.66
N ALA A 211 34.10 -15.05 -13.19
CA ALA A 211 35.16 -16.06 -13.21
C ALA A 211 35.02 -17.06 -12.04
N TYR A 212 33.87 -17.74 -11.95
CA TYR A 212 33.47 -18.50 -10.76
C TYR A 212 34.43 -19.64 -10.36
N GLU A 213 35.02 -20.34 -11.32
CA GLU A 213 35.98 -21.41 -11.03
C GLU A 213 37.25 -20.88 -10.34
N GLN A 214 37.76 -19.75 -10.83
CA GLN A 214 38.92 -19.07 -10.24
C GLN A 214 38.57 -18.49 -8.86
N ALA A 215 37.34 -17.97 -8.71
CA ALA A 215 36.83 -17.49 -7.44
C ALA A 215 36.80 -18.59 -6.38
N VAL A 216 36.26 -19.79 -6.70
CA VAL A 216 36.24 -20.94 -5.79
C VAL A 216 37.65 -21.33 -5.36
N ALA A 217 38.58 -21.47 -6.31
CA ALA A 217 39.96 -21.81 -6.01
C ALA A 217 40.64 -20.76 -5.10
N ALA A 218 40.42 -19.48 -5.38
CA ALA A 218 40.95 -18.39 -4.58
C ALA A 218 40.33 -18.33 -3.18
N TYR A 219 39.03 -18.55 -3.02
CA TYR A 219 38.37 -18.59 -1.71
C TYR A 219 38.86 -19.78 -0.86
N LEU A 220 38.99 -20.97 -1.45
CA LEU A 220 39.51 -22.13 -0.72
C LEU A 220 40.97 -21.91 -0.31
N ARG A 221 41.80 -21.38 -1.20
CA ARG A 221 43.17 -20.97 -0.88
C ARG A 221 43.18 -19.93 0.24
N ARG A 222 42.32 -18.91 0.17
CA ARG A 222 42.19 -17.90 1.22
C ARG A 222 41.88 -18.54 2.57
N ALA A 223 40.98 -19.51 2.59
CA ALA A 223 40.60 -20.19 3.84
C ALA A 223 41.78 -20.94 4.47
N ASP A 224 42.68 -21.50 3.67
CA ASP A 224 43.85 -22.25 4.14
C ASP A 224 44.99 -21.34 4.67
N LEU A 225 44.94 -20.04 4.39
CA LEU A 225 45.96 -19.07 4.84
C LEU A 225 45.77 -18.61 6.31
N GLY A 226 44.63 -18.87 6.95
CA GLY A 226 44.37 -18.46 8.34
C GLY A 226 44.04 -16.96 8.51
N TYR A 227 44.65 -16.30 9.50
CA TYR A 227 44.37 -14.90 9.92
C TYR A 227 42.98 -14.71 10.54
N TRP A 228 42.33 -13.59 10.23
CA TRP A 228 41.06 -13.24 10.81
C TRP A 228 39.99 -14.26 10.43
N GLN A 229 39.41 -14.89 11.46
CA GLN A 229 38.50 -16.03 11.29
C GLN A 229 37.23 -15.67 10.51
N GLU A 230 36.76 -14.43 10.61
CA GLU A 230 35.58 -13.97 9.88
C GLU A 230 35.80 -13.97 8.36
N GLU A 231 36.98 -13.54 7.88
CA GLU A 231 37.30 -13.62 6.43
C GLU A 231 37.43 -15.06 5.95
N VAL A 232 38.01 -15.94 6.78
CA VAL A 232 38.10 -17.39 6.48
C VAL A 232 36.69 -18.00 6.39
N TYR A 233 35.81 -17.66 7.33
CA TYR A 233 34.42 -18.10 7.33
C TYR A 233 33.69 -17.65 6.07
N VAL A 234 33.74 -16.35 5.75
CA VAL A 234 33.12 -15.78 4.55
C VAL A 234 33.66 -16.45 3.28
N ALA A 235 34.97 -16.69 3.21
CA ALA A 235 35.58 -17.37 2.08
C ALA A 235 35.05 -18.80 1.90
N LEU A 236 34.95 -19.58 2.98
CA LEU A 236 34.40 -20.94 2.93
C LEU A 236 32.93 -20.95 2.50
N VAL A 237 32.09 -20.06 3.06
CA VAL A 237 30.67 -19.96 2.68
C VAL A 237 30.53 -19.52 1.21
N ALA A 238 31.31 -18.55 0.76
CA ALA A 238 31.29 -18.08 -0.63
C ALA A 238 31.75 -19.16 -1.61
N ALA A 239 32.83 -19.89 -1.29
CA ALA A 239 33.29 -21.04 -2.08
C ALA A 239 32.20 -22.10 -2.20
N ALA A 240 31.60 -22.52 -1.08
CA ALA A 240 30.58 -23.56 -1.09
C ALA A 240 29.31 -23.15 -1.86
N ARG A 241 28.89 -21.88 -1.78
CA ARG A 241 27.78 -21.36 -2.60
C ARG A 241 28.08 -21.44 -4.09
N LEU A 242 29.27 -20.96 -4.51
CA LEU A 242 29.68 -21.04 -5.91
C LEU A 242 29.88 -22.48 -6.39
N MET A 243 30.38 -23.37 -5.54
CA MET A 243 30.47 -24.80 -5.83
C MET A 243 29.07 -25.40 -6.11
N ALA A 244 28.06 -25.04 -5.30
CA ALA A 244 26.68 -25.46 -5.54
C ALA A 244 26.14 -24.91 -6.87
N ASP A 245 26.35 -23.63 -7.16
CA ASP A 245 25.90 -22.98 -8.40
C ASP A 245 26.59 -23.55 -9.66
N LEU A 246 27.84 -23.99 -9.53
CA LEU A 246 28.60 -24.69 -10.58
C LEU A 246 28.25 -26.18 -10.70
N GLY A 247 27.32 -26.70 -9.88
CA GLY A 247 26.92 -28.10 -9.89
C GLY A 247 28.01 -29.08 -9.44
N ARG A 248 28.91 -28.65 -8.55
CA ARG A 248 29.91 -29.54 -7.94
C ARG A 248 29.23 -30.64 -7.10
N PRO A 249 29.89 -31.80 -6.92
CA PRO A 249 29.33 -32.86 -6.09
C PRO A 249 28.89 -32.34 -4.73
N LEU A 250 27.70 -32.76 -4.31
CA LEU A 250 27.07 -32.24 -3.11
C LEU A 250 27.88 -32.51 -1.85
N ASP A 251 28.46 -33.70 -1.71
CA ASP A 251 29.25 -34.05 -0.53
C ASP A 251 30.52 -33.20 -0.40
N ASP A 252 31.17 -32.85 -1.52
CA ASP A 252 32.32 -31.95 -1.54
C ASP A 252 31.90 -30.54 -1.09
N THR A 253 30.76 -30.07 -1.60
CA THR A 253 30.19 -28.77 -1.23
C THR A 253 29.80 -28.72 0.26
N LEU A 254 29.14 -29.76 0.77
CA LEU A 254 28.78 -29.89 2.18
C LEU A 254 30.01 -30.02 3.08
N ALA A 255 31.09 -30.64 2.61
CA ALA A 255 32.36 -30.68 3.35
C ALA A 255 32.93 -29.26 3.57
N VAL A 256 32.84 -28.38 2.57
CA VAL A 256 33.26 -26.96 2.71
C VAL A 256 32.35 -26.21 3.68
N TYR A 257 31.02 -26.37 3.61
CA TYR A 257 30.11 -25.79 4.60
C TYR A 257 30.41 -26.28 6.02
N ARG A 258 30.68 -27.58 6.20
CA ARG A 258 31.05 -28.15 7.51
C ARG A 258 32.36 -27.57 8.04
N ARG A 259 33.34 -27.26 7.19
CA ARG A 259 34.55 -26.51 7.59
C ARG A 259 34.19 -25.13 8.13
N ALA A 260 33.27 -24.40 7.48
CA ALA A 260 32.82 -23.09 7.95
C ALA A 260 32.08 -23.21 9.30
N MET A 261 31.18 -24.19 9.44
CA MET A 261 30.46 -24.47 10.70
C MET A 261 31.42 -24.82 11.84
N ALA A 262 32.46 -25.63 11.58
CA ALA A 262 33.44 -25.99 12.59
C ALA A 262 34.31 -24.79 13.01
N LEU A 263 34.58 -23.86 12.09
CA LEU A 263 35.38 -22.67 12.37
C LEU A 263 34.61 -21.65 13.21
N VAL A 264 33.36 -21.34 12.84
CA VAL A 264 32.52 -20.34 13.52
C VAL A 264 31.12 -20.94 13.77
N PRO A 265 30.97 -21.81 14.78
CA PRO A 265 29.73 -22.56 15.00
C PRO A 265 28.54 -21.70 15.44
N HIS A 266 28.78 -20.45 15.82
CA HIS A 266 27.76 -19.50 16.26
C HIS A 266 27.22 -18.61 15.13
N ARG A 267 27.59 -18.86 13.86
CA ARG A 267 27.06 -18.16 12.68
C ARG A 267 26.11 -19.04 11.87
N ALA A 268 24.91 -18.54 11.59
CA ALA A 268 23.82 -19.29 10.97
C ALA A 268 23.92 -19.45 9.44
N GLU A 269 24.73 -18.63 8.75
CA GLU A 269 24.75 -18.56 7.28
C GLU A 269 25.17 -19.89 6.63
N ALA A 270 26.26 -20.50 7.12
CA ALA A 270 26.70 -21.81 6.65
C ALA A 270 25.63 -22.89 6.82
N TYR A 271 24.88 -22.88 7.94
CA TYR A 271 23.80 -23.83 8.20
C TYR A 271 22.62 -23.63 7.25
N HIS A 272 22.22 -22.37 7.01
CA HIS A 272 21.15 -22.04 6.08
C HIS A 272 21.48 -22.47 4.66
N TYR A 273 22.65 -22.07 4.14
CA TYR A 273 23.02 -22.38 2.77
C TYR A 273 23.28 -23.88 2.55
N ALA A 274 23.84 -24.59 3.53
CA ALA A 274 23.96 -26.04 3.47
C ALA A 274 22.59 -26.74 3.46
N SER A 275 21.65 -26.30 4.31
CA SER A 275 20.28 -26.82 4.37
C SER A 275 19.52 -26.59 3.05
N ARG A 276 19.66 -25.40 2.46
CA ARG A 276 19.11 -25.07 1.14
C ARG A 276 19.71 -25.92 0.03
N THR A 277 21.03 -26.13 0.05
CA THR A 277 21.73 -26.96 -0.95
C THR A 277 21.24 -28.41 -0.87
N CYS A 278 21.05 -28.95 0.34
CA CYS A 278 20.46 -30.28 0.54
C CYS A 278 19.02 -30.36 0.01
N ARG A 279 18.20 -29.33 0.25
CA ARG A 279 16.82 -29.26 -0.26
C ARG A 279 16.77 -29.30 -1.78
N LEU A 280 17.60 -28.50 -2.45
CA LEU A 280 17.65 -28.44 -3.92
C LEU A 280 18.14 -29.75 -4.55
N ALA A 281 18.93 -30.53 -3.80
CA ALA A 281 19.39 -31.85 -4.21
C ALA A 281 18.57 -33.01 -3.61
N GLU A 282 17.39 -32.70 -3.04
CA GLU A 282 16.44 -33.68 -2.49
C GLU A 282 16.96 -34.54 -1.31
N ARG A 283 18.04 -34.14 -0.65
CA ARG A 283 18.56 -34.77 0.61
C ARG A 283 17.91 -34.13 1.83
N TYR A 284 16.58 -34.21 1.89
CA TYR A 284 15.77 -33.47 2.87
C TYR A 284 16.09 -33.80 4.34
N GLU A 285 16.32 -35.08 4.69
CA GLU A 285 16.67 -35.47 6.07
C GLU A 285 17.97 -34.80 6.52
N GLU A 286 18.99 -34.76 5.67
CA GLU A 286 20.27 -34.13 6.02
C GLU A 286 20.14 -32.61 6.10
N GLY A 287 19.40 -31.98 5.17
CA GLY A 287 19.11 -30.55 5.21
C GLY A 287 18.36 -30.13 6.46
N PHE A 288 17.41 -30.96 6.91
CA PHE A 288 16.67 -30.80 8.17
C PHE A 288 17.61 -30.87 9.37
N ARG A 289 18.45 -31.92 9.46
CA ARG A 289 19.40 -32.13 10.56
C ARG A 289 20.49 -31.05 10.64
N LEU A 290 20.94 -30.54 9.49
CA LEU A 290 21.92 -29.45 9.44
C LEU A 290 21.34 -28.14 9.97
N ALA A 291 20.09 -27.81 9.66
CA ALA A 291 19.49 -26.54 10.10
C ALA A 291 19.12 -26.53 11.59
N GLU A 292 18.70 -27.67 12.14
CA GLU A 292 18.19 -27.81 13.52
C GLU A 292 19.04 -27.15 14.62
N PRO A 293 20.36 -27.42 14.74
CA PRO A 293 21.17 -26.86 15.83
C PRO A 293 21.36 -25.34 15.76
N ALA A 294 21.09 -24.72 14.61
CA ALA A 294 21.33 -23.30 14.38
C ALA A 294 20.07 -22.42 14.54
N LEU A 295 18.88 -23.01 14.79
CA LEU A 295 17.60 -22.27 14.88
C LEU A 295 17.52 -21.26 16.04
N SER A 296 18.37 -21.42 17.06
CA SER A 296 18.45 -20.56 18.24
C SER A 296 19.61 -19.55 18.22
N LEU A 297 20.42 -19.55 17.15
CA LEU A 297 21.54 -18.62 17.04
C LEU A 297 21.05 -17.20 16.78
N VAL A 298 21.76 -16.22 17.33
CA VAL A 298 21.54 -14.78 17.11
C VAL A 298 22.72 -14.18 16.34
N PRO A 299 22.52 -13.10 15.56
CA PRO A 299 23.60 -12.47 14.82
C PRO A 299 24.75 -12.03 15.74
N PRO A 300 26.00 -12.50 15.53
CA PRO A 300 27.13 -12.07 16.35
C PRO A 300 27.49 -10.61 16.09
N ALA A 301 27.72 -9.86 17.17
CA ALA A 301 28.13 -8.46 17.09
C ALA A 301 29.55 -8.34 16.52
N GLY A 302 29.74 -7.45 15.53
CA GLY A 302 31.05 -7.19 14.92
C GLY A 302 31.53 -8.23 13.90
N ALA A 303 30.68 -9.20 13.52
CA ALA A 303 30.99 -10.19 12.49
C ALA A 303 30.92 -9.60 11.07
N LEU A 304 31.71 -10.16 10.16
CA LEU A 304 31.86 -9.65 8.79
C LEU A 304 30.72 -10.16 7.89
N PHE A 305 30.06 -9.25 7.16
CA PHE A 305 29.01 -9.56 6.18
C PHE A 305 27.90 -10.47 6.74
N ILE A 306 27.34 -10.08 7.89
CA ILE A 306 26.16 -10.74 8.44
C ILE A 306 24.96 -10.57 7.50
N GLU A 307 24.16 -11.64 7.38
CA GLU A 307 22.88 -11.63 6.67
C GLU A 307 21.71 -11.73 7.66
N PRO A 308 21.18 -10.62 8.20
CA PRO A 308 20.25 -10.64 9.34
C PRO A 308 18.97 -11.43 9.07
N TRP A 309 18.51 -11.44 7.81
CA TRP A 309 17.31 -12.12 7.38
C TRP A 309 17.39 -13.66 7.59
N ILE A 310 18.59 -14.25 7.55
CA ILE A 310 18.80 -15.68 7.80
C ILE A 310 18.45 -16.03 9.25
N TYR A 311 18.86 -15.18 10.18
CA TYR A 311 18.60 -15.34 11.62
C TYR A 311 17.13 -15.06 11.95
N ALA A 312 16.56 -14.04 11.31
CA ALA A 312 15.18 -13.62 11.54
C ALA A 312 14.16 -14.67 11.08
N TYR A 313 14.35 -15.27 9.90
CA TYR A 313 13.40 -16.23 9.33
C TYR A 313 14.01 -17.24 8.35
N GLY A 314 15.06 -16.88 7.61
CA GLY A 314 15.54 -17.67 6.46
C GLY A 314 15.97 -19.09 6.80
N LEU A 315 16.69 -19.29 7.91
CA LEU A 315 17.09 -20.63 8.36
C LEU A 315 15.89 -21.49 8.77
N ARG A 316 14.91 -20.88 9.45
CA ARG A 316 13.70 -21.57 9.93
C ARG A 316 12.77 -21.97 8.79
N ASP A 317 12.73 -21.19 7.71
CA ASP A 317 12.02 -21.53 6.48
C ASP A 317 12.64 -22.76 5.79
N GLU A 318 13.96 -22.76 5.61
CA GLU A 318 14.67 -23.92 5.05
C GLU A 318 14.51 -25.17 5.93
N TYR A 319 14.53 -25.02 7.26
CA TYR A 319 14.21 -26.09 8.20
C TYR A 319 12.78 -26.63 8.00
N ALA A 320 11.78 -25.76 7.88
CA ALA A 320 10.38 -26.15 7.71
C ALA A 320 10.14 -26.95 6.42
N VAL A 321 10.73 -26.52 5.30
CA VAL A 321 10.56 -27.20 4.01
C VAL A 321 11.27 -28.55 3.99
N ASN A 322 12.51 -28.63 4.49
CA ASN A 322 13.22 -29.91 4.62
C ASN A 322 12.49 -30.86 5.58
N ALA A 323 11.97 -30.37 6.70
CA ALA A 323 11.20 -31.16 7.66
C ALA A 323 9.97 -31.82 7.01
N TYR A 324 9.24 -31.10 6.16
CA TYR A 324 8.07 -31.65 5.45
C TYR A 324 8.46 -32.84 4.56
N TRP A 325 9.44 -32.65 3.69
CA TRP A 325 9.84 -33.67 2.73
C TRP A 325 10.60 -34.84 3.37
N ALA A 326 11.23 -34.64 4.52
CA ALA A 326 11.82 -35.69 5.35
C ALA A 326 10.79 -36.48 6.19
N GLY A 327 9.51 -36.07 6.20
CA GLY A 327 8.45 -36.74 6.97
C GLY A 327 8.30 -36.26 8.42
N HIS A 328 9.03 -35.22 8.84
CA HIS A 328 8.95 -34.60 10.16
C HIS A 328 7.83 -33.54 10.21
N TYR A 329 6.59 -33.96 9.90
CA TYR A 329 5.46 -33.04 9.73
C TYR A 329 5.17 -32.15 10.95
N ARG A 330 5.36 -32.67 12.18
CA ARG A 330 5.20 -31.86 13.41
C ARG A 330 6.20 -30.71 13.49
N HIS A 331 7.45 -30.96 13.10
CA HIS A 331 8.50 -29.94 13.06
C HIS A 331 8.22 -28.90 11.97
N CYS A 332 7.72 -29.33 10.80
CA CYS A 332 7.28 -28.43 9.75
C CYS A 332 6.15 -27.50 10.24
N VAL A 333 5.11 -28.04 10.87
CA VAL A 333 3.99 -27.24 11.41
C VAL A 333 4.50 -26.23 12.43
N ALA A 334 5.29 -26.67 13.42
CA ALA A 334 5.82 -25.78 14.45
C ALA A 334 6.65 -24.64 13.85
N ALA A 335 7.58 -24.96 12.95
CA ALA A 335 8.42 -23.96 12.29
C ALA A 335 7.61 -23.00 11.41
N CYS A 336 6.58 -23.48 10.71
CA CYS A 336 5.69 -22.61 9.92
C CYS A 336 4.84 -21.70 10.80
N LEU A 337 4.36 -22.16 11.95
CA LEU A 337 3.62 -21.34 12.90
C LEU A 337 4.52 -20.27 13.52
N ASP A 338 5.76 -20.62 13.87
CA ASP A 338 6.76 -19.66 14.34
C ASP A 338 7.06 -18.60 13.26
N LEU A 339 7.18 -19.01 11.99
CA LEU A 339 7.35 -18.07 10.86
C LEU A 339 6.12 -17.17 10.67
N LEU A 340 4.91 -17.71 10.84
CA LEU A 340 3.65 -16.95 10.79
C LEU A 340 3.45 -16.05 12.01
N ALA A 341 4.11 -16.33 13.13
CA ALA A 341 4.10 -15.48 14.32
C ALA A 341 5.23 -14.43 14.30
N SER A 342 6.31 -14.68 13.55
CA SER A 342 7.47 -13.80 13.49
C SER A 342 7.16 -12.51 12.73
N PRO A 343 7.33 -11.32 13.34
CA PRO A 343 7.14 -10.05 12.65
C PRO A 343 8.25 -9.76 11.63
N ALA A 344 9.39 -10.45 11.73
CA ALA A 344 10.52 -10.27 10.82
C ALA A 344 10.44 -11.16 9.56
N ALA A 345 9.49 -12.11 9.50
CA ALA A 345 9.28 -12.95 8.33
C ALA A 345 8.58 -12.16 7.19
N PRO A 346 8.99 -12.30 5.92
CA PRO A 346 8.45 -11.51 4.82
C PRO A 346 6.97 -11.79 4.58
N GLU A 347 6.18 -10.72 4.47
CA GLU A 347 4.73 -10.82 4.34
C GLU A 347 4.30 -11.58 3.07
N ALA A 348 5.05 -11.42 1.97
CA ALA A 348 4.80 -12.11 0.70
C ALA A 348 4.91 -13.64 0.82
N GLU A 349 5.71 -14.14 1.77
CA GLU A 349 5.97 -15.57 1.97
C GLU A 349 5.00 -16.22 2.97
N ARG A 350 4.22 -15.43 3.72
CA ARG A 350 3.29 -15.96 4.74
C ARG A 350 2.24 -16.91 4.18
N SER A 351 1.73 -16.63 2.98
CA SER A 351 0.81 -17.55 2.28
C SER A 351 1.46 -18.91 2.02
N ARG A 352 2.76 -18.93 1.68
CA ARG A 352 3.53 -20.16 1.49
C ARG A 352 3.78 -20.86 2.83
N TYR A 353 4.10 -20.14 3.91
CA TYR A 353 4.23 -20.72 5.25
C TYR A 353 2.93 -21.36 5.74
N ALA A 354 1.79 -20.69 5.56
CA ALA A 354 0.48 -21.23 5.88
C ALA A 354 0.10 -22.42 4.98
N ALA A 355 0.49 -22.42 3.71
CA ALA A 355 0.34 -23.58 2.84
C ALA A 355 1.19 -24.76 3.32
N ASN A 356 2.47 -24.55 3.63
CA ASN A 356 3.37 -25.59 4.15
C ASN A 356 2.86 -26.17 5.49
N ALA A 357 2.36 -25.33 6.41
CA ALA A 357 1.72 -25.77 7.64
C ALA A 357 0.50 -26.66 7.36
N ARG A 358 -0.38 -26.25 6.43
CA ARG A 358 -1.55 -27.05 6.02
C ARG A 358 -1.17 -28.38 5.41
N PHE A 359 -0.22 -28.39 4.46
CA PHE A 359 0.29 -29.63 3.87
C PHE A 359 0.84 -30.58 4.92
N ALA A 360 1.57 -30.07 5.90
CA ALA A 360 2.10 -30.87 7.00
C ALA A 360 0.97 -31.37 7.95
N LEU A 361 -0.02 -30.53 8.25
CA LEU A 361 -1.18 -30.90 9.08
C LEU A 361 -2.02 -32.01 8.44
N GLU A 362 -2.24 -31.98 7.13
CA GLU A 362 -2.96 -33.01 6.37
C GLU A 362 -2.28 -34.40 6.44
N ARG A 363 -0.97 -34.42 6.69
CA ARG A 363 -0.17 -35.64 6.83
C ARG A 363 -0.13 -36.17 8.27
N LEU A 364 -0.65 -35.42 9.24
CA LEU A 364 -0.74 -35.86 10.64
C LEU A 364 -2.02 -36.68 10.87
N PRO A 365 -1.95 -37.84 11.54
CA PRO A 365 -3.15 -38.64 11.83
C PRO A 365 -4.08 -37.93 12.82
N VAL A 366 -5.38 -37.83 12.48
CA VAL A 366 -6.45 -37.25 13.31
C VAL A 366 -7.32 -38.38 13.91
N PRO A 367 -7.70 -38.34 15.21
CA PRO A 367 -8.63 -39.32 15.79
C PRO A 367 -10.09 -39.08 15.31
N PRO A 368 -10.96 -40.11 15.25
CA PRO A 368 -12.19 -40.02 14.45
C PRO A 368 -13.41 -39.54 15.25
N ARG A 369 -14.20 -38.58 14.71
CA ARG A 369 -15.70 -38.59 14.67
C ARG A 369 -16.35 -37.43 13.87
N PRO A 370 -17.67 -37.51 13.53
CA PRO A 370 -18.27 -37.46 12.18
C PRO A 370 -18.86 -36.07 11.83
N LEU A 371 -19.24 -35.68 10.60
CA LEU A 371 -19.65 -36.36 9.37
C LEU A 371 -19.32 -35.43 8.17
N ALA A 372 -19.13 -36.05 7.01
CA ALA A 372 -18.50 -35.50 5.81
C ALA A 372 -19.29 -34.40 5.07
N PHE A 373 -18.59 -33.36 4.63
CA PHE A 373 -18.94 -32.61 3.41
C PHE A 373 -18.07 -33.14 2.26
N LEU A 374 -18.73 -33.76 1.27
CA LEU A 374 -18.09 -34.17 0.03
C LEU A 374 -17.72 -32.95 -0.82
N PRO A 375 -16.51 -32.89 -1.38
CA PRO A 375 -16.18 -31.96 -2.45
C PRO A 375 -16.73 -32.55 -3.77
N THR A 376 -17.53 -31.78 -4.50
CA THR A 376 -17.71 -32.05 -5.93
C THR A 376 -17.39 -30.79 -6.72
N ALA A 377 -16.10 -30.67 -7.07
CA ALA A 377 -15.73 -30.02 -8.30
C ALA A 377 -16.39 -30.79 -9.46
N ARG A 378 -17.28 -30.13 -10.20
CA ARG A 378 -17.63 -30.58 -11.55
C ARG A 378 -16.93 -29.67 -12.56
N SER A 379 -16.17 -30.31 -13.43
CA SER A 379 -15.57 -29.76 -14.62
C SER A 379 -16.63 -29.44 -15.68
N GLY A 380 -16.39 -28.37 -16.45
CA GLY A 380 -16.98 -28.17 -17.78
C GLY A 380 -18.37 -27.53 -17.81
N LEU A 381 -18.42 -26.19 -17.86
CA LEU A 381 -19.53 -25.46 -18.46
C LEU A 381 -18.94 -24.50 -19.50
N ALA A 382 -19.28 -24.73 -20.76
CA ALA A 382 -18.95 -23.85 -21.87
C ALA A 382 -19.68 -22.49 -21.70
N PRO A 383 -19.13 -21.38 -22.21
CA PRO A 383 -19.83 -20.10 -22.23
C PRO A 383 -21.16 -20.26 -22.97
N SER A 384 -22.28 -19.92 -22.32
CA SER A 384 -23.57 -19.85 -22.98
C SER A 384 -23.58 -18.61 -23.88
N PRO A 385 -23.95 -18.72 -25.18
CA PRO A 385 -24.04 -17.54 -26.03
C PRO A 385 -25.14 -16.61 -25.51
N LEU A 386 -24.84 -15.31 -25.45
CA LEU A 386 -25.83 -14.25 -25.22
C LEU A 386 -27.02 -14.46 -26.20
N PRO A 387 -28.27 -14.19 -25.77
CA PRO A 387 -29.42 -14.35 -26.63
C PRO A 387 -29.25 -13.50 -27.90
N THR A 388 -29.34 -14.14 -29.07
CA THR A 388 -29.39 -13.47 -30.35
C THR A 388 -30.67 -12.64 -30.46
N LEU A 389 -30.52 -11.37 -30.87
CA LEU A 389 -31.63 -10.50 -31.22
C LEU A 389 -32.46 -11.10 -32.37
N LEU A 390 -33.79 -11.01 -32.27
CA LEU A 390 -34.67 -11.24 -33.41
C LEU A 390 -34.37 -10.20 -34.52
N PRO A 391 -34.59 -10.53 -35.80
CA PRO A 391 -34.28 -9.64 -36.93
C PRO A 391 -35.01 -8.28 -36.96
N ASP A 392 -35.91 -7.98 -36.02
CA ASP A 392 -36.80 -6.81 -36.04
C ASP A 392 -36.81 -5.96 -34.75
N GLY A 393 -35.97 -6.27 -33.76
CA GLY A 393 -35.62 -5.32 -32.68
C GLY A 393 -36.74 -4.88 -31.73
N ARG A 394 -37.78 -5.70 -31.46
CA ARG A 394 -38.85 -5.36 -30.48
C ARG A 394 -38.87 -6.28 -29.26
N PRO A 395 -38.95 -5.75 -28.02
CA PRO A 395 -39.28 -6.57 -26.86
C PRO A 395 -40.78 -6.87 -26.79
N THR A 396 -41.12 -8.08 -26.33
CA THR A 396 -42.49 -8.55 -26.11
C THR A 396 -43.08 -8.01 -24.80
N THR A 397 -44.21 -7.31 -24.94
CA THR A 397 -45.31 -7.09 -23.97
C THR A 397 -45.01 -6.59 -22.55
N ARG A 398 -45.47 -5.37 -22.25
CA ARG A 398 -45.78 -4.87 -20.90
C ARG A 398 -46.92 -5.69 -20.25
N PRO A 399 -46.82 -6.10 -18.98
CA PRO A 399 -48.00 -6.35 -18.16
C PRO A 399 -48.53 -5.02 -17.60
N GLY A 400 -49.85 -4.86 -17.60
CA GLY A 400 -50.56 -3.78 -16.89
C GLY A 400 -50.45 -3.92 -15.37
N PRO A 401 -51.02 -2.97 -14.60
CA PRO A 401 -50.84 -2.91 -13.15
C PRO A 401 -51.55 -4.10 -12.48
N SER A 402 -50.80 -4.86 -11.68
CA SER A 402 -51.27 -6.02 -10.91
C SER A 402 -50.92 -5.80 -9.42
N PRO A 403 -51.63 -6.44 -8.47
CA PRO A 403 -51.71 -6.04 -7.07
C PRO A 403 -50.36 -6.12 -6.36
N THR A 404 -50.23 -5.38 -5.25
CA THR A 404 -49.07 -5.36 -4.35
C THR A 404 -48.47 -6.76 -4.16
N GLY A 405 -47.18 -6.95 -4.48
CA GLY A 405 -46.50 -8.25 -4.54
C GLY A 405 -46.52 -9.09 -3.26
N LEU A 406 -46.93 -8.50 -2.12
CA LEU A 406 -47.16 -9.20 -0.86
C LEU A 406 -48.41 -10.11 -0.85
N SER A 407 -49.35 -9.94 -1.80
CA SER A 407 -50.63 -10.68 -1.79
C SER A 407 -50.62 -11.98 -2.58
N ARG A 408 -49.48 -12.38 -3.16
CA ARG A 408 -49.40 -13.51 -4.07
C ARG A 408 -49.07 -14.80 -3.32
N THR A 409 -50.03 -15.73 -3.26
CA THR A 409 -49.84 -17.07 -2.71
C THR A 409 -49.47 -18.04 -3.85
N GLY A 410 -48.20 -18.45 -3.94
CA GLY A 410 -47.76 -19.52 -4.87
C GLY A 410 -46.31 -19.38 -5.33
N THR A 411 -45.62 -20.51 -5.54
CA THR A 411 -44.23 -20.58 -6.02
C THR A 411 -44.18 -20.37 -7.53
N TRP A 412 -43.79 -19.17 -7.97
CA TRP A 412 -43.43 -18.94 -9.36
C TRP A 412 -42.01 -19.44 -9.62
N GLU A 413 -41.79 -20.19 -10.70
CA GLU A 413 -40.44 -20.57 -11.14
C GLU A 413 -40.16 -19.95 -12.53
N PRO A 414 -39.01 -19.27 -12.72
CA PRO A 414 -38.66 -18.70 -14.01
C PRO A 414 -38.39 -19.79 -15.05
N ALA A 415 -38.93 -19.63 -16.26
CA ALA A 415 -38.60 -20.50 -17.39
C ALA A 415 -37.10 -20.47 -17.75
N ARG A 416 -36.43 -19.35 -17.44
CA ARG A 416 -34.97 -19.18 -17.51
C ARG A 416 -34.50 -18.50 -16.22
N PRO A 417 -33.97 -19.26 -15.25
CA PRO A 417 -33.44 -18.67 -14.03
C PRO A 417 -32.25 -17.75 -14.33
N GLN A 418 -32.20 -16.62 -13.64
CA GLN A 418 -31.21 -15.57 -13.86
C GLN A 418 -30.67 -15.10 -12.52
N GLY A 419 -29.35 -14.98 -12.41
CA GLY A 419 -28.70 -14.26 -11.33
C GLY A 419 -28.53 -12.78 -11.66
N GLY A 420 -27.82 -12.06 -10.80
CA GLY A 420 -27.54 -10.64 -11.01
C GLY A 420 -26.77 -10.36 -12.31
N THR A 421 -25.85 -11.25 -12.71
CA THR A 421 -25.05 -11.11 -13.94
C THR A 421 -25.95 -11.06 -15.18
N GLU A 422 -26.86 -12.03 -15.31
CA GLU A 422 -27.74 -12.15 -16.46
C GLU A 422 -28.72 -10.98 -16.54
N LEU A 423 -29.26 -10.55 -15.40
CA LEU A 423 -30.15 -9.39 -15.32
C LEU A 423 -29.48 -8.10 -15.79
N MET A 424 -28.22 -7.91 -15.43
CA MET A 424 -27.44 -6.75 -15.85
C MET A 424 -27.15 -6.76 -17.34
N ALA A 425 -26.78 -7.92 -17.89
CA ALA A 425 -26.57 -8.09 -19.33
C ALA A 425 -27.86 -7.82 -20.12
N GLU A 426 -28.98 -8.43 -19.71
CA GLU A 426 -30.27 -8.22 -20.37
C GLU A 426 -30.77 -6.77 -20.24
N GLY A 427 -30.59 -6.17 -19.07
CA GLY A 427 -30.95 -4.77 -18.84
C GLY A 427 -30.18 -3.81 -19.74
N LEU A 428 -28.91 -4.10 -20.01
CA LEU A 428 -28.06 -3.34 -20.93
C LEU A 428 -28.49 -3.56 -22.39
N VAL A 429 -28.69 -4.81 -22.80
CA VAL A 429 -29.15 -5.18 -24.15
C VAL A 429 -30.51 -4.56 -24.46
N ALA A 430 -31.45 -4.59 -23.52
CA ALA A 430 -32.78 -4.02 -23.70
C ALA A 430 -32.76 -2.49 -23.94
N ARG A 431 -31.75 -1.78 -23.42
CA ARG A 431 -31.66 -0.32 -23.47
C ARG A 431 -30.73 0.19 -24.58
N LEU A 432 -29.67 -0.55 -24.89
CA LEU A 432 -28.73 -0.19 -25.95
C LEU A 432 -29.02 -0.88 -27.28
N GLY A 433 -29.54 -2.11 -27.26
CA GLY A 433 -29.88 -2.88 -28.45
C GLY A 433 -28.74 -2.89 -29.47
N VAL A 434 -29.03 -2.38 -30.67
CA VAL A 434 -28.06 -2.24 -31.77
C VAL A 434 -26.83 -1.39 -31.42
N GLY A 435 -26.91 -0.52 -30.42
CA GLY A 435 -25.81 0.30 -29.94
C GLY A 435 -24.66 -0.51 -29.32
N LEU A 436 -24.87 -1.78 -28.96
CA LEU A 436 -23.80 -2.70 -28.55
C LEU A 436 -23.08 -3.35 -29.75
N GLY A 437 -23.66 -3.25 -30.95
CA GLY A 437 -23.13 -3.84 -32.18
C GLY A 437 -21.66 -3.51 -32.51
N PRO A 438 -21.12 -2.33 -32.15
CA PRO A 438 -19.72 -2.00 -32.45
C PRO A 438 -18.66 -2.75 -31.62
N ILE A 439 -19.02 -3.48 -30.55
CA ILE A 439 -18.08 -4.22 -29.69
C ILE A 439 -18.39 -5.71 -29.61
N ASP A 440 -17.41 -6.54 -29.24
CA ASP A 440 -17.62 -7.94 -28.83
C ASP A 440 -17.70 -8.02 -27.29
N LEU A 441 -18.91 -8.04 -26.74
CA LEU A 441 -19.13 -8.12 -25.28
C LEU A 441 -19.23 -9.59 -24.83
N GLN A 442 -18.39 -9.99 -23.89
CA GLN A 442 -18.45 -11.29 -23.20
C GLN A 442 -18.53 -11.09 -21.68
N LEU A 443 -19.17 -12.03 -20.97
CA LEU A 443 -19.39 -11.96 -19.53
C LEU A 443 -18.53 -12.98 -18.80
N ASN A 444 -17.70 -12.53 -17.84
CA ASN A 444 -16.80 -13.30 -16.97
C ASN A 444 -15.74 -14.18 -17.67
N GLY A 445 -16.16 -15.05 -18.60
CA GLY A 445 -15.32 -15.97 -19.34
C GLY A 445 -14.76 -15.39 -20.64
N TYR A 446 -13.97 -16.23 -21.31
CA TYR A 446 -13.36 -15.94 -22.60
C TYR A 446 -13.52 -17.15 -23.51
N ASP A 447 -14.13 -16.95 -24.68
CA ASP A 447 -14.28 -17.98 -25.71
C ASP A 447 -13.17 -17.86 -26.78
N PRO A 448 -12.17 -18.76 -26.81
CA PRO A 448 -11.11 -18.73 -27.82
C PRO A 448 -11.58 -19.08 -29.23
N ALA A 449 -12.71 -19.80 -29.38
CA ALA A 449 -13.25 -20.20 -30.67
C ALA A 449 -14.05 -19.08 -31.36
N ARG A 450 -14.42 -18.04 -30.61
CA ARG A 450 -15.11 -16.86 -31.10
C ARG A 450 -14.13 -15.91 -31.77
N ALA A 451 -14.06 -15.96 -33.10
CA ALA A 451 -13.31 -15.03 -33.92
C ALA A 451 -14.18 -13.82 -34.29
N ASP A 452 -13.94 -12.68 -33.65
CA ASP A 452 -14.65 -11.43 -33.90
C ASP A 452 -13.62 -10.29 -34.15
N PRO A 453 -13.76 -9.50 -35.22
CA PRO A 453 -12.84 -8.38 -35.50
C PRO A 453 -13.10 -7.14 -34.64
N ARG A 454 -14.23 -7.08 -33.91
CA ARG A 454 -14.58 -5.94 -33.05
C ARG A 454 -13.76 -5.92 -31.76
N PRO A 455 -13.62 -4.76 -31.09
CA PRO A 455 -12.95 -4.69 -29.80
C PRO A 455 -13.61 -5.60 -28.76
N LEU A 456 -12.82 -6.52 -28.18
CA LEU A 456 -13.27 -7.44 -27.14
C LEU A 456 -13.39 -6.72 -25.80
N VAL A 457 -14.60 -6.72 -25.24
CA VAL A 457 -14.93 -6.18 -23.92
C VAL A 457 -15.36 -7.32 -23.01
N ILE A 458 -14.68 -7.50 -21.89
CA ILE A 458 -15.03 -8.50 -20.88
C ILE A 458 -15.69 -7.80 -19.71
N TRP A 459 -16.96 -8.08 -19.45
CA TRP A 459 -17.67 -7.58 -18.27
C TRP A 459 -17.69 -8.64 -17.16
N ILE A 460 -17.00 -8.35 -16.07
CA ILE A 460 -16.72 -9.28 -14.99
C ILE A 460 -17.57 -8.93 -13.77
N HIS A 461 -18.46 -9.85 -13.39
CA HIS A 461 -19.27 -9.80 -12.18
C HIS A 461 -18.75 -10.73 -11.08
N HIS A 462 -17.94 -11.72 -11.45
CA HIS A 462 -17.42 -12.73 -10.54
C HIS A 462 -16.26 -12.21 -9.67
N ALA A 463 -16.05 -12.85 -8.53
CA ALA A 463 -14.86 -12.66 -7.70
C ALA A 463 -13.64 -13.41 -8.28
N VAL A 464 -12.44 -13.05 -7.82
CA VAL A 464 -11.15 -13.55 -8.35
C VAL A 464 -10.93 -15.05 -8.17
N ASP A 465 -11.62 -15.66 -7.21
CA ASP A 465 -11.52 -17.07 -6.83
C ASP A 465 -12.41 -17.99 -7.68
N GLN A 466 -13.25 -17.42 -8.54
CA GLN A 466 -14.21 -18.21 -9.31
C GLN A 466 -13.58 -18.83 -10.58
N PRO A 467 -13.88 -20.10 -10.90
CA PRO A 467 -13.27 -20.78 -12.06
C PRO A 467 -13.48 -20.06 -13.39
N ALA A 468 -14.61 -19.35 -13.55
CA ALA A 468 -14.96 -18.64 -14.78
C ALA A 468 -13.96 -17.53 -15.17
N VAL A 469 -13.18 -17.01 -14.22
CA VAL A 469 -12.19 -15.95 -14.46
C VAL A 469 -10.74 -16.46 -14.41
N ALA A 470 -10.52 -17.76 -14.16
CA ALA A 470 -9.18 -18.34 -14.03
C ALA A 470 -8.31 -18.19 -15.30
N TRP A 471 -8.95 -18.02 -16.46
CA TRP A 471 -8.28 -17.79 -17.74
C TRP A 471 -7.47 -16.48 -17.79
N LEU A 472 -7.74 -15.53 -16.89
CA LEU A 472 -7.01 -14.26 -16.79
C LEU A 472 -5.54 -14.43 -16.38
N ARG A 473 -5.13 -15.64 -15.96
CA ARG A 473 -3.72 -15.98 -15.74
C ARG A 473 -2.92 -16.16 -17.03
N ASP A 474 -3.59 -16.28 -18.17
CA ASP A 474 -2.97 -16.41 -19.49
C ASP A 474 -2.77 -15.02 -20.13
N ALA A 475 -1.52 -14.54 -20.11
CA ALA A 475 -1.15 -13.22 -20.63
C ALA A 475 -1.50 -13.05 -22.12
N ALA A 476 -1.48 -14.12 -22.93
CA ALA A 476 -1.83 -14.03 -24.34
C ALA A 476 -3.33 -13.79 -24.55
N ARG A 477 -4.18 -14.36 -23.67
CA ARG A 477 -5.63 -14.08 -23.68
C ARG A 477 -5.92 -12.68 -23.18
N VAL A 478 -5.26 -12.26 -22.10
CA VAL A 478 -5.39 -10.90 -21.55
C VAL A 478 -5.01 -9.84 -22.59
N ALA A 479 -3.96 -10.06 -23.38
CA ALA A 479 -3.51 -9.13 -24.41
C ALA A 479 -4.56 -8.87 -25.51
N ARG A 480 -5.47 -9.84 -25.77
CA ARG A 480 -6.55 -9.73 -26.77
C ARG A 480 -7.73 -8.88 -26.30
N VAL A 481 -7.84 -8.61 -25.01
CA VAL A 481 -8.95 -7.83 -24.44
C VAL A 481 -8.68 -6.34 -24.60
N ALA A 482 -9.64 -5.64 -25.20
CA ALA A 482 -9.58 -4.19 -25.37
C ALA A 482 -9.92 -3.48 -24.04
N ARG A 483 -10.97 -3.93 -23.34
CA ARG A 483 -11.39 -3.40 -22.04
C ARG A 483 -11.89 -4.49 -21.10
N PHE A 484 -11.47 -4.42 -19.85
CA PHE A 484 -12.04 -5.14 -18.71
C PHE A 484 -12.99 -4.20 -17.97
N VAL A 485 -14.23 -4.64 -17.79
CA VAL A 485 -15.27 -3.87 -17.09
C VAL A 485 -15.60 -4.58 -15.79
N PHE A 486 -15.45 -3.88 -14.67
CA PHE A 486 -15.74 -4.38 -13.31
C PHE A 486 -16.99 -3.70 -12.75
N VAL A 487 -17.62 -4.28 -11.72
CA VAL A 487 -18.85 -3.76 -11.11
C VAL A 487 -18.63 -2.96 -9.80
N SER A 488 -17.40 -2.91 -9.31
CA SER A 488 -16.97 -2.05 -8.19
C SER A 488 -15.47 -1.77 -8.24
N GLU A 489 -15.04 -0.71 -7.56
CA GLU A 489 -13.60 -0.43 -7.39
C GLU A 489 -12.94 -1.48 -6.50
N TRP A 490 -13.63 -1.97 -5.47
CA TRP A 490 -13.17 -3.10 -4.66
C TRP A 490 -12.86 -4.32 -5.54
N GLN A 491 -13.79 -4.71 -6.42
CA GLN A 491 -13.56 -5.86 -7.33
C GLN A 491 -12.40 -5.58 -8.27
N ARG A 492 -12.34 -4.39 -8.90
CA ARG A 492 -11.23 -4.02 -9.78
C ARG A 492 -9.89 -4.13 -9.07
N ALA A 493 -9.78 -3.64 -7.82
CA ALA A 493 -8.57 -3.74 -7.02
C ALA A 493 -8.15 -5.20 -6.78
N GLN A 494 -9.09 -6.09 -6.45
CA GLN A 494 -8.80 -7.53 -6.30
C GLN A 494 -8.23 -8.15 -7.58
N PHE A 495 -8.80 -7.81 -8.74
CA PHE A 495 -8.37 -8.36 -10.03
C PHE A 495 -7.00 -7.83 -10.47
N LEU A 496 -6.74 -6.53 -10.25
CA LEU A 496 -5.42 -5.94 -10.49
C LEU A 496 -4.35 -6.62 -9.62
N ALA A 497 -4.64 -6.82 -8.33
CA ALA A 497 -3.74 -7.49 -7.41
C ALA A 497 -3.52 -8.98 -7.73
N THR A 498 -4.57 -9.69 -8.16
CA THR A 498 -4.52 -11.15 -8.35
C THR A 498 -3.96 -11.56 -9.71
N PHE A 499 -4.29 -10.82 -10.77
CA PHE A 499 -3.98 -11.19 -12.16
C PHE A 499 -3.00 -10.23 -12.84
N GLY A 500 -2.66 -9.09 -12.24
CA GLY A 500 -1.74 -8.11 -12.84
C GLY A 500 -2.28 -7.50 -14.13
N LEU A 501 -3.60 -7.29 -14.21
CA LEU A 501 -4.23 -6.73 -15.42
C LEU A 501 -3.74 -5.30 -15.69
N PRO A 502 -3.63 -4.88 -16.96
CA PRO A 502 -3.24 -3.52 -17.32
C PRO A 502 -4.26 -2.49 -16.78
N PRO A 503 -3.90 -1.64 -15.81
CA PRO A 503 -4.84 -0.73 -15.14
C PRO A 503 -5.56 0.22 -16.10
N GLU A 504 -4.90 0.63 -17.18
CA GLU A 504 -5.42 1.53 -18.22
C GLU A 504 -6.51 0.88 -19.10
N ARG A 505 -6.64 -0.45 -19.07
CA ARG A 505 -7.73 -1.17 -19.75
C ARG A 505 -8.84 -1.59 -18.79
N CYS A 506 -8.71 -1.30 -17.50
CA CYS A 506 -9.62 -1.73 -16.45
C CYS A 506 -10.52 -0.57 -16.02
N VAL A 507 -11.81 -0.63 -16.35
CA VAL A 507 -12.80 0.40 -15.99
C VAL A 507 -13.89 -0.18 -15.09
N VAL A 508 -14.50 0.65 -14.26
CA VAL A 508 -15.66 0.26 -13.45
C VAL A 508 -16.95 0.73 -14.12
N ARG A 509 -17.90 -0.19 -14.29
CA ARG A 509 -19.30 0.08 -14.58
C ARG A 509 -20.17 -0.68 -13.58
N ARG A 510 -20.66 0.00 -12.55
CA ARG A 510 -21.47 -0.58 -11.47
C ARG A 510 -22.74 -1.25 -11.99
N ASN A 511 -23.34 -2.11 -11.18
CA ASN A 511 -24.68 -2.62 -11.46
C ASN A 511 -25.71 -1.48 -11.50
N ALA A 512 -26.89 -1.74 -12.07
CA ALA A 512 -27.94 -0.75 -12.21
C ALA A 512 -29.33 -1.35 -12.01
N THR A 513 -30.25 -0.52 -11.54
CA THR A 513 -31.66 -0.84 -11.36
C THR A 513 -32.54 0.33 -11.77
N ASP A 514 -33.85 0.08 -11.87
CA ASP A 514 -34.83 1.14 -12.10
C ASP A 514 -35.18 1.78 -10.75
N VAL A 515 -34.74 3.03 -10.54
CA VAL A 515 -34.97 3.74 -9.28
C VAL A 515 -36.35 4.42 -9.30
N PRO A 516 -37.20 4.21 -8.28
CA PRO A 516 -38.49 4.88 -8.19
C PRO A 516 -38.38 6.41 -8.28
N ALA A 517 -39.30 7.04 -9.02
CA ALA A 517 -39.33 8.50 -9.17
C ALA A 517 -39.78 9.22 -7.90
N ARG A 518 -40.54 8.54 -7.03
CA ARG A 518 -41.05 9.09 -5.77
C ARG A 518 -40.25 8.53 -4.60
N ASP A 519 -39.81 9.43 -3.73
CA ASP A 519 -39.15 9.07 -2.47
C ASP A 519 -40.13 8.43 -1.49
N ARG A 520 -39.58 7.58 -0.62
CA ARG A 520 -40.28 7.01 0.51
C ARG A 520 -40.65 8.12 1.48
N GLY A 521 -41.90 8.14 1.92
CA GLY A 521 -42.35 9.08 2.95
C GLY A 521 -41.81 8.69 4.35
N PRO A 522 -41.66 9.65 5.27
CA PRO A 522 -41.02 9.46 6.59
C PRO A 522 -41.87 8.69 7.63
N GLY A 523 -42.75 7.77 7.21
CA GLY A 523 -43.67 7.07 8.12
C GLY A 523 -43.20 5.67 8.53
N ARG A 524 -43.26 5.36 9.84
CA ARG A 524 -43.11 4.00 10.37
C ARG A 524 -44.39 3.21 10.11
N ARG A 525 -44.28 2.04 9.47
CA ARG A 525 -45.38 1.09 9.31
C ARG A 525 -45.46 0.17 10.54
N ALA A 526 -46.68 -0.26 10.88
CA ALA A 526 -46.94 -1.21 11.96
C ALA A 526 -47.83 -2.36 11.41
N PRO A 527 -47.40 -3.63 11.50
CA PRO A 527 -46.08 -4.07 11.97
C PRO A 527 -44.95 -3.64 11.02
N LEU A 528 -43.72 -3.58 11.54
CA LEU A 528 -42.53 -3.26 10.75
C LEU A 528 -42.14 -4.46 9.89
N LYS A 529 -41.87 -4.25 8.61
CA LYS A 529 -41.56 -5.34 7.67
C LYS A 529 -40.07 -5.42 7.38
N VAL A 530 -39.48 -6.57 7.68
CA VAL A 530 -38.08 -6.90 7.42
C VAL A 530 -38.02 -7.87 6.25
N ALA A 531 -37.02 -7.77 5.37
CA ALA A 531 -36.86 -8.68 4.24
C ALA A 531 -35.46 -9.29 4.10
N TYR A 532 -35.43 -10.47 3.48
CA TYR A 532 -34.24 -11.09 2.89
C TYR A 532 -34.56 -11.51 1.46
N THR A 533 -33.77 -11.05 0.49
CA THR A 533 -34.09 -11.18 -0.95
C THR A 533 -32.95 -11.84 -1.77
N SER A 534 -32.09 -12.60 -1.09
CA SER A 534 -30.86 -13.17 -1.66
C SER A 534 -30.88 -14.71 -1.65
N THR A 535 -29.90 -15.36 -2.28
CA THR A 535 -29.75 -16.83 -2.25
C THR A 535 -29.38 -17.34 -0.84
N PRO A 536 -29.73 -18.59 -0.48
CA PRO A 536 -29.68 -19.05 0.91
C PRO A 536 -28.27 -19.08 1.51
N PHE A 537 -27.25 -19.46 0.73
CA PHE A 537 -25.85 -19.55 1.19
C PHE A 537 -25.21 -18.19 1.51
N ARG A 538 -25.87 -17.06 1.20
CA ARG A 538 -25.40 -15.71 1.50
C ARG A 538 -25.88 -15.19 2.86
N GLY A 539 -26.12 -16.09 3.82
CA GLY A 539 -26.41 -15.72 5.21
C GLY A 539 -27.83 -16.00 5.70
N LEU A 540 -28.68 -16.73 4.96
CA LEU A 540 -30.05 -17.02 5.42
C LEU A 540 -30.07 -17.77 6.77
N ALA A 541 -29.15 -18.71 6.98
CA ALA A 541 -29.02 -19.43 8.24
C ALA A 541 -28.73 -18.48 9.42
N VAL A 542 -27.81 -17.53 9.22
CA VAL A 542 -27.45 -16.51 10.22
C VAL A 542 -28.66 -15.63 10.54
N LEU A 543 -29.42 -15.23 9.53
CA LEU A 543 -30.63 -14.41 9.71
C LEU A 543 -31.70 -15.13 10.55
N LEU A 544 -31.98 -16.40 10.24
CA LEU A 544 -33.01 -17.17 10.95
C LEU A 544 -32.65 -17.37 12.42
N GLU A 545 -31.37 -17.59 12.71
CA GLU A 545 -30.87 -17.71 14.08
C GLU A 545 -30.92 -16.36 14.82
N ALA A 546 -30.50 -15.28 14.15
CA ALA A 546 -30.59 -13.94 14.72
C ALA A 546 -32.04 -13.50 15.00
N TRP A 547 -32.98 -13.84 14.11
CA TRP A 547 -34.41 -13.56 14.29
C TRP A 547 -34.99 -14.33 15.48
N ALA A 548 -34.62 -15.61 15.62
CA ALA A 548 -35.04 -16.42 16.76
C ALA A 548 -34.52 -15.86 18.10
N GLN A 549 -33.30 -15.31 18.12
CA GLN A 549 -32.71 -14.67 19.30
C GLN A 549 -33.34 -13.32 19.62
N ALA A 550 -33.59 -12.48 18.61
CA ALA A 550 -34.20 -11.16 18.78
C ALA A 550 -35.69 -11.23 19.14
N ALA A 551 -36.40 -12.25 18.65
CA ALA A 551 -37.82 -12.53 18.91
C ALA A 551 -38.74 -11.27 18.89
N PRO A 552 -38.71 -10.47 17.81
CA PRO A 552 -39.46 -9.21 17.76
C PRO A 552 -40.97 -9.46 17.77
N ARG A 553 -41.71 -8.64 18.54
CA ARG A 553 -43.17 -8.76 18.70
C ARG A 553 -43.96 -7.89 17.72
N ASP A 554 -43.36 -6.82 17.21
CA ASP A 554 -43.96 -5.79 16.36
C ASP A 554 -43.37 -5.75 14.95
N ALA A 555 -42.69 -6.83 14.53
CA ALA A 555 -42.10 -6.95 13.20
C ALA A 555 -42.38 -8.32 12.54
N GLU A 556 -42.42 -8.32 11.21
CA GLU A 556 -42.59 -9.49 10.35
C GLU A 556 -41.36 -9.64 9.44
N LEU A 557 -40.86 -10.86 9.26
CA LEU A 557 -39.76 -11.18 8.35
C LEU A 557 -40.28 -11.84 7.07
N HIS A 558 -39.98 -11.25 5.92
CA HIS A 558 -40.35 -11.75 4.59
C HIS A 558 -39.12 -12.27 3.84
N ILE A 559 -39.13 -13.55 3.45
CA ILE A 559 -37.98 -14.20 2.81
C ILE A 559 -38.33 -14.58 1.38
N TRP A 560 -37.64 -13.96 0.42
CA TRP A 560 -37.60 -14.38 -0.98
C TRP A 560 -36.22 -14.97 -1.24
N SER A 561 -36.13 -16.29 -1.28
CA SER A 561 -34.84 -17.00 -1.39
C SER A 561 -35.02 -18.35 -2.05
N SER A 562 -34.18 -18.64 -3.03
CA SER A 562 -34.06 -19.97 -3.64
C SER A 562 -32.70 -20.12 -4.29
N HIS A 563 -32.17 -21.35 -4.30
CA HIS A 563 -30.97 -21.68 -5.05
C HIS A 563 -31.26 -21.89 -6.54
N LYS A 564 -32.53 -22.14 -6.91
CA LYS A 564 -32.97 -22.39 -8.30
C LYS A 564 -32.68 -21.23 -9.28
N LEU A 565 -32.31 -20.05 -8.77
CA LEU A 565 -31.92 -18.88 -9.58
C LEU A 565 -30.64 -19.09 -10.41
N TYR A 566 -29.79 -20.06 -10.07
CA TYR A 566 -28.50 -20.29 -10.76
C TYR A 566 -28.56 -21.30 -11.94
N GLY A 567 -29.76 -21.60 -12.43
CA GLY A 567 -29.94 -22.27 -13.72
C GLY A 567 -30.28 -23.77 -13.65
N PRO A 568 -30.25 -24.47 -14.81
CA PRO A 568 -30.72 -25.85 -14.94
C PRO A 568 -29.76 -26.80 -14.21
N GLY A 569 -30.15 -27.24 -13.00
CA GLY A 569 -29.36 -28.11 -12.14
C GLY A 569 -29.14 -27.58 -10.72
N ALA A 570 -29.47 -26.30 -10.48
CA ALA A 570 -29.55 -25.76 -9.13
C ALA A 570 -30.88 -26.21 -8.49
N ASP A 571 -30.82 -26.87 -7.34
CA ASP A 571 -31.98 -27.31 -6.60
C ASP A 571 -32.01 -26.74 -5.17
N ASP A 572 -33.20 -26.76 -4.58
CA ASP A 572 -33.42 -26.27 -3.22
C ASP A 572 -33.21 -27.35 -2.15
N ALA A 573 -32.93 -28.60 -2.56
CA ALA A 573 -32.83 -29.74 -1.65
C ALA A 573 -31.75 -29.56 -0.55
N PRO A 574 -30.53 -29.03 -0.83
CA PRO A 574 -29.52 -28.74 0.19
C PRO A 574 -29.95 -27.71 1.23
N TYR A 575 -30.97 -26.91 0.95
CA TYR A 575 -31.45 -25.82 1.81
C TYR A 575 -32.86 -26.06 2.35
N ALA A 576 -33.44 -27.25 2.12
CA ALA A 576 -34.80 -27.59 2.54
C ALA A 576 -35.03 -27.37 4.04
N ASP A 577 -34.05 -27.73 4.88
CA ASP A 577 -34.11 -27.54 6.33
C ASP A 577 -34.15 -26.06 6.72
N LEU A 578 -33.47 -25.17 5.97
CA LEU A 578 -33.52 -23.73 6.21
C LEU A 578 -34.89 -23.15 5.86
N TYR A 579 -35.50 -23.58 4.75
CA TYR A 579 -36.85 -23.12 4.38
C TYR A 579 -37.91 -23.66 5.34
N ALA A 580 -37.79 -24.91 5.78
CA ALA A 580 -38.65 -25.48 6.82
C ALA A 580 -38.49 -24.72 8.15
N ARG A 581 -37.26 -24.38 8.53
CA ARG A 581 -36.97 -23.55 9.70
C ARG A 581 -37.62 -22.18 9.60
N ALA A 582 -37.54 -21.50 8.45
CA ALA A 582 -38.19 -20.23 8.22
C ALA A 582 -39.72 -20.33 8.44
N GLY A 583 -40.36 -21.37 7.91
CA GLY A 583 -41.80 -21.61 8.11
C GLY A 583 -42.20 -21.97 9.55
N SER A 584 -41.25 -22.37 10.39
CA SER A 584 -41.50 -22.76 11.79
C SER A 584 -41.41 -21.59 12.79
N LEU A 585 -40.77 -20.48 12.40
CA LEU A 585 -40.54 -19.35 13.29
C LEU A 585 -41.74 -18.39 13.32
N PRO A 586 -42.06 -17.78 14.47
CA PRO A 586 -43.14 -16.81 14.57
C PRO A 586 -42.82 -15.55 13.76
N ASN A 587 -43.85 -15.00 13.11
CA ASN A 587 -43.76 -13.79 12.29
C ASN A 587 -42.74 -13.88 11.14
N VAL A 588 -42.46 -15.10 10.64
CA VAL A 588 -41.60 -15.33 9.47
C VAL A 588 -42.43 -15.88 8.31
N HIS A 589 -42.31 -15.26 7.15
CA HIS A 589 -43.05 -15.57 5.93
C HIS A 589 -42.07 -15.89 4.80
N TYR A 590 -42.00 -17.17 4.43
CA TYR A 590 -41.23 -17.62 3.26
C TYR A 590 -42.10 -17.58 1.99
N HIS A 591 -41.65 -16.84 0.98
CA HIS A 591 -42.39 -16.56 -0.25
C HIS A 591 -41.84 -17.28 -1.48
N GLY A 592 -40.71 -18.00 -1.36
CA GLY A 592 -40.04 -18.62 -2.50
C GLY A 592 -39.48 -17.60 -3.49
N LEU A 593 -39.80 -17.76 -4.78
CA LEU A 593 -39.32 -16.91 -5.88
C LEU A 593 -40.41 -15.97 -6.41
N LEU A 594 -39.97 -14.81 -6.86
CA LEU A 594 -40.81 -13.76 -7.41
C LEU A 594 -40.11 -13.11 -8.63
N PRO A 595 -40.85 -12.70 -9.68
CA PRO A 595 -40.27 -11.92 -10.77
C PRO A 595 -39.64 -10.62 -10.25
N ASN A 596 -38.50 -10.20 -10.80
CA ASN A 596 -37.74 -9.05 -10.27
C ASN A 596 -38.55 -7.73 -10.22
N ALA A 597 -39.44 -7.49 -11.19
CA ALA A 597 -40.32 -6.32 -11.16
C ALA A 597 -41.32 -6.37 -9.99
N GLU A 598 -41.87 -7.55 -9.68
CA GLU A 598 -42.75 -7.78 -8.55
C GLU A 598 -41.96 -7.70 -7.22
N LEU A 599 -40.71 -8.18 -7.18
CA LEU A 599 -39.82 -8.06 -6.01
C LEU A 599 -39.51 -6.60 -5.69
N ARG A 600 -39.14 -5.80 -6.70
CA ARG A 600 -38.95 -4.35 -6.52
C ARG A 600 -40.23 -3.65 -6.03
N ALA A 601 -41.39 -4.06 -6.54
CA ALA A 601 -42.67 -3.54 -6.06
C ALA A 601 -42.95 -3.95 -4.60
N ALA A 602 -42.59 -5.17 -4.20
CA ALA A 602 -42.71 -5.64 -2.82
C ALA A 602 -41.78 -4.88 -1.87
N LEU A 603 -40.55 -4.56 -2.31
CA LEU A 603 -39.57 -3.79 -1.53
C LEU A 603 -40.06 -2.39 -1.15
N ALA A 604 -40.93 -1.75 -1.95
CA ALA A 604 -41.56 -0.47 -1.57
C ALA A 604 -42.40 -0.57 -0.28
N ASP A 605 -42.82 -1.79 0.08
CA ASP A 605 -43.56 -2.06 1.30
C ASP A 605 -42.72 -2.60 2.46
N ILE A 606 -41.42 -2.86 2.23
CA ILE A 606 -40.45 -3.34 3.23
C ILE A 606 -39.76 -2.17 3.93
N ASP A 607 -39.55 -2.22 5.24
CA ASP A 607 -38.84 -1.20 6.02
C ASP A 607 -37.34 -1.47 6.11
N ILE A 608 -36.94 -2.71 6.40
CA ILE A 608 -35.54 -3.10 6.59
C ILE A 608 -35.16 -4.26 5.66
N LEU A 609 -34.03 -4.16 4.96
CA LEU A 609 -33.35 -5.31 4.38
C LEU A 609 -32.33 -5.84 5.40
N ALA A 610 -32.61 -7.02 5.96
CA ALA A 610 -31.72 -7.71 6.87
C ALA A 610 -30.81 -8.63 6.08
N TYR A 611 -29.52 -8.28 5.99
CA TYR A 611 -28.57 -8.96 5.11
C TYR A 611 -27.28 -9.37 5.84
N PRO A 612 -27.31 -10.42 6.68
CA PRO A 612 -26.13 -10.92 7.42
C PRO A 612 -25.22 -11.74 6.50
N ASN A 613 -24.72 -11.08 5.46
CA ASN A 613 -23.99 -11.70 4.37
C ASN A 613 -22.72 -12.44 4.84
N THR A 614 -22.52 -13.64 4.30
CA THR A 614 -21.36 -14.52 4.54
C THR A 614 -20.51 -14.74 3.28
N PHE A 615 -20.69 -13.92 2.25
CA PHE A 615 -20.11 -14.06 0.92
C PHE A 615 -19.60 -12.72 0.39
N ALA A 616 -18.31 -12.63 0.05
CA ALA A 616 -17.69 -11.39 -0.41
C ALA A 616 -18.37 -10.85 -1.68
N GLU A 617 -19.16 -9.79 -1.52
CA GLU A 617 -19.92 -9.21 -2.63
C GLU A 617 -19.03 -8.45 -3.60
N THR A 618 -19.32 -8.54 -4.90
CA THR A 618 -18.68 -7.70 -5.92
C THR A 618 -19.49 -6.44 -6.20
N SER A 619 -20.82 -6.52 -6.22
CA SER A 619 -21.77 -5.40 -6.28
C SER A 619 -23.18 -5.95 -6.06
N CYS A 620 -23.66 -5.94 -4.82
CA CYS A 620 -24.86 -6.69 -4.43
C CYS A 620 -26.15 -6.06 -4.99
N LEU A 621 -26.75 -6.67 -6.02
CA LEU A 621 -27.97 -6.14 -6.65
C LEU A 621 -29.16 -6.11 -5.68
N ALA A 622 -29.29 -7.10 -4.79
CA ALA A 622 -30.36 -7.15 -3.79
C ALA A 622 -30.30 -5.93 -2.83
N VAL A 623 -29.09 -5.54 -2.41
CA VAL A 623 -28.88 -4.34 -1.59
C VAL A 623 -29.18 -3.08 -2.40
N ILE A 624 -28.72 -2.99 -3.65
CA ILE A 624 -28.98 -1.84 -4.54
C ILE A 624 -30.49 -1.63 -4.75
N GLU A 625 -31.24 -2.69 -5.02
CA GLU A 625 -32.70 -2.61 -5.22
C GLU A 625 -33.43 -2.21 -3.94
N ALA A 626 -33.03 -2.73 -2.78
CA ALA A 626 -33.59 -2.34 -1.50
C ALA A 626 -33.26 -0.87 -1.17
N MET A 627 -32.03 -0.41 -1.47
CA MET A 627 -31.65 0.99 -1.28
C MET A 627 -32.49 1.92 -2.17
N ALA A 628 -32.69 1.54 -3.44
CA ALA A 628 -33.53 2.26 -4.39
C ALA A 628 -35.00 2.33 -3.94
N ALA A 629 -35.49 1.30 -3.25
CA ALA A 629 -36.81 1.29 -2.63
C ALA A 629 -36.90 2.11 -1.32
N GLY A 630 -35.78 2.62 -0.82
CA GLY A 630 -35.73 3.36 0.44
C GLY A 630 -35.79 2.45 1.68
N CYS A 631 -35.41 1.17 1.56
CA CYS A 631 -35.26 0.28 2.71
C CYS A 631 -34.02 0.67 3.52
N ARG A 632 -34.11 0.55 4.85
CA ARG A 632 -32.95 0.58 5.72
C ARG A 632 -32.14 -0.70 5.54
N ILE A 633 -30.83 -0.60 5.35
CA ILE A 633 -29.96 -1.76 5.13
C ILE A 633 -29.16 -2.07 6.39
N LEU A 634 -29.12 -3.34 6.80
CA LEU A 634 -28.24 -3.86 7.84
C LEU A 634 -27.39 -5.00 7.27
N CYS A 635 -26.06 -4.81 7.18
CA CYS A 635 -25.16 -5.78 6.56
C CYS A 635 -23.71 -5.67 7.08
N PRO A 636 -22.88 -6.72 6.94
CA PRO A 636 -21.47 -6.65 7.36
C PRO A 636 -20.63 -5.86 6.34
N SER A 637 -19.48 -5.35 6.79
CA SER A 637 -18.42 -4.81 5.93
C SER A 637 -17.63 -5.95 5.28
N HIS A 638 -18.26 -6.62 4.30
CA HIS A 638 -17.68 -7.76 3.59
C HIS A 638 -17.73 -7.56 2.07
N GLY A 639 -16.58 -7.72 1.40
CA GLY A 639 -16.45 -7.41 -0.02
C GLY A 639 -16.75 -5.93 -0.33
N ALA A 640 -17.41 -5.69 -1.46
CA ALA A 640 -17.82 -4.37 -1.94
C ALA A 640 -19.08 -3.80 -1.25
N LEU A 641 -19.59 -4.40 -0.17
CA LEU A 641 -20.78 -3.88 0.55
C LEU A 641 -20.59 -2.46 1.11
N PRO A 642 -19.43 -2.08 1.69
CA PRO A 642 -19.17 -0.69 2.09
C PRO A 642 -19.27 0.28 0.91
N GLU A 643 -18.63 -0.05 -0.22
CA GLU A 643 -18.71 0.75 -1.45
C GLU A 643 -20.15 0.81 -2.00
N THR A 644 -20.88 -0.31 -1.94
CA THR A 644 -22.24 -0.40 -2.48
C THR A 644 -23.22 0.47 -1.69
N THR A 645 -23.07 0.48 -0.36
CA THR A 645 -24.00 1.14 0.55
C THR A 645 -23.66 2.60 0.81
N ALA A 646 -22.41 3.00 0.57
CA ALA A 646 -21.93 4.37 0.62
C ALA A 646 -22.35 5.12 1.90
N GLY A 647 -22.35 4.43 3.04
CA GLY A 647 -22.72 5.00 4.35
C GLY A 647 -24.20 5.01 4.72
N PHE A 648 -25.08 4.57 3.82
CA PHE A 648 -26.51 4.49 4.10
C PHE A 648 -26.93 3.19 4.81
N ALA A 649 -26.06 2.18 4.85
CA ALA A 649 -26.29 0.96 5.62
C ALA A 649 -25.78 1.08 7.06
N ARG A 650 -26.37 0.29 7.96
CA ARG A 650 -25.73 -0.08 9.22
C ARG A 650 -24.70 -1.15 8.93
N LEU A 651 -23.44 -0.73 8.85
CA LEU A 651 -22.31 -1.63 8.65
C LEU A 651 -21.75 -2.10 9.99
N TYR A 652 -21.41 -3.37 10.08
CA TYR A 652 -20.68 -3.95 11.21
C TYR A 652 -19.52 -4.82 10.69
N PRO A 653 -18.44 -5.01 11.47
CA PRO A 653 -17.32 -5.86 11.06
C PRO A 653 -17.78 -7.25 10.62
N HIS A 654 -17.15 -7.81 9.58
CA HIS A 654 -17.44 -9.20 9.18
C HIS A 654 -17.06 -10.16 10.31
N VAL A 655 -17.97 -11.06 10.66
CA VAL A 655 -17.77 -12.09 11.68
C VAL A 655 -17.73 -13.45 10.99
N ALA A 656 -16.59 -14.13 11.08
CA ALA A 656 -16.38 -15.40 10.37
C ALA A 656 -17.12 -16.57 11.05
N ASP A 657 -17.22 -16.57 12.38
CA ASP A 657 -17.97 -17.59 13.12
C ASP A 657 -19.49 -17.36 12.96
N PRO A 658 -20.26 -18.31 12.38
CA PRO A 658 -21.67 -18.09 12.12
C PRO A 658 -22.53 -17.86 13.37
N ALA A 659 -22.16 -18.46 14.51
CA ALA A 659 -22.93 -18.32 15.74
C ALA A 659 -22.70 -16.96 16.40
N GLU A 660 -21.45 -16.47 16.41
CA GLU A 660 -21.12 -15.11 16.79
C GLU A 660 -21.74 -14.09 15.84
N HIS A 661 -21.72 -14.36 14.54
CA HIS A 661 -22.33 -13.51 13.53
C HIS A 661 -23.83 -13.34 13.79
N ALA A 662 -24.53 -14.43 14.10
CA ALA A 662 -25.94 -14.40 14.44
C ALA A 662 -26.22 -13.58 15.72
N ARG A 663 -25.41 -13.74 16.78
CA ARG A 663 -25.54 -12.97 18.03
C ARG A 663 -25.35 -11.47 17.80
N THR A 664 -24.28 -11.10 17.10
CA THR A 664 -23.99 -9.70 16.77
C THR A 664 -25.12 -9.11 15.91
N PHE A 665 -25.57 -9.85 14.91
CA PHE A 665 -26.65 -9.39 14.03
C PHE A 665 -27.99 -9.26 14.76
N ALA A 666 -28.31 -10.15 15.71
CA ALA A 666 -29.54 -10.11 16.49
C ALA A 666 -29.66 -8.80 17.29
N GLY A 667 -28.57 -8.39 17.96
CA GLY A 667 -28.53 -7.13 18.71
C GLY A 667 -28.76 -5.91 17.81
N LEU A 668 -28.00 -5.83 16.71
CA LEU A 668 -28.12 -4.72 15.75
C LEU A 668 -29.50 -4.67 15.07
N LEU A 669 -30.07 -5.83 14.75
CA LEU A 669 -31.40 -5.92 14.14
C LEU A 669 -32.48 -5.48 15.13
N ALA A 670 -32.40 -5.88 16.40
CA ALA A 670 -33.33 -5.45 17.43
C ALA A 670 -33.33 -3.92 17.61
N GLU A 671 -32.14 -3.31 17.61
CA GLU A 671 -32.00 -1.85 17.66
C GLU A 671 -32.63 -1.16 16.44
N GLU A 672 -32.38 -1.66 15.22
CA GLU A 672 -32.97 -1.08 14.01
C GLU A 672 -34.47 -1.32 13.89
N ILE A 673 -35.02 -2.40 14.46
CA ILE A 673 -36.48 -2.62 14.52
C ILE A 673 -37.13 -1.61 15.48
N ALA A 674 -36.45 -1.31 16.59
CA ALA A 674 -36.93 -0.36 17.60
C ALA A 674 -36.93 1.08 17.07
N ASP A 675 -35.83 1.49 16.41
CA ASP A 675 -35.67 2.84 15.86
C ASP A 675 -34.94 2.80 14.50
N PRO A 676 -35.65 2.51 13.40
CA PRO A 676 -35.06 2.51 12.07
C PRO A 676 -34.51 3.89 11.74
N TRP A 677 -33.32 3.93 11.16
CA TRP A 677 -32.61 5.19 10.88
C TRP A 677 -32.26 6.02 12.12
N GLN A 678 -32.42 5.48 13.33
CA GLN A 678 -32.05 6.15 14.59
C GLN A 678 -32.66 7.55 14.71
N GLY A 679 -33.96 7.66 14.41
CA GLY A 679 -34.69 8.93 14.43
C GLY A 679 -34.49 9.85 13.23
N GLN A 680 -33.83 9.42 12.15
CA GLN A 680 -33.55 10.22 10.95
C GLN A 680 -34.20 9.67 9.66
N PRO A 681 -35.54 9.58 9.58
CA PRO A 681 -36.25 8.95 8.46
C PRO A 681 -36.03 9.64 7.09
N GLU A 682 -35.66 10.92 7.08
CA GLU A 682 -35.29 11.68 5.89
C GLU A 682 -34.09 11.09 5.14
N ARG A 683 -33.23 10.32 5.83
CA ARG A 683 -32.09 9.63 5.20
C ARG A 683 -32.50 8.60 4.15
N ALA A 684 -33.71 8.06 4.23
CA ALA A 684 -34.24 7.19 3.19
C ALA A 684 -34.35 7.95 1.84
N ALA A 685 -34.75 9.21 1.86
CA ALA A 685 -34.82 10.03 0.65
C ALA A 685 -33.42 10.37 0.11
N ALA A 686 -32.46 10.69 0.98
CA ALA A 686 -31.07 10.90 0.59
C ALA A 686 -30.44 9.64 -0.03
N GLN A 687 -30.72 8.46 0.54
CA GLN A 687 -30.31 7.17 -0.02
C GLN A 687 -30.89 6.96 -1.43
N GLN A 688 -32.17 7.25 -1.63
CA GLN A 688 -32.81 7.12 -2.94
C GLN A 688 -32.27 8.13 -3.95
N ALA A 689 -31.99 9.36 -3.52
CA ALA A 689 -31.31 10.36 -4.33
C ALA A 689 -29.93 9.86 -4.79
N TYR A 690 -29.13 9.31 -3.88
CA TYR A 690 -27.85 8.67 -4.22
C TYR A 690 -28.04 7.53 -5.24
N CYS A 691 -29.01 6.64 -5.04
CA CYS A 691 -29.30 5.57 -6.00
C CYS A 691 -29.63 6.11 -7.40
N ARG A 692 -30.34 7.24 -7.53
CA ARG A 692 -30.62 7.86 -8.84
C ARG A 692 -29.36 8.32 -9.55
N HIS A 693 -28.35 8.76 -8.80
CA HIS A 693 -27.09 9.28 -9.33
C HIS A 693 -26.06 8.18 -9.60
N THR A 694 -26.17 7.03 -8.93
CA THR A 694 -25.14 5.98 -9.00
C THR A 694 -25.62 4.69 -9.66
N TYR A 695 -26.86 4.28 -9.40
CA TYR A 695 -27.38 2.97 -9.78
C TYR A 695 -28.54 3.02 -10.78
N ASP A 696 -28.98 4.20 -11.22
CA ASP A 696 -30.04 4.28 -12.22
C ASP A 696 -29.51 3.95 -13.62
N TRP A 697 -30.33 3.26 -14.41
CA TRP A 697 -30.05 3.02 -15.82
C TRP A 697 -29.83 4.29 -16.65
N ARG A 698 -30.42 5.43 -16.26
CA ARG A 698 -30.19 6.75 -16.87
C ARG A 698 -28.75 7.23 -16.73
N VAL A 699 -28.02 6.74 -15.73
CA VAL A 699 -26.58 6.98 -15.53
C VAL A 699 -25.77 5.90 -16.25
N ARG A 700 -26.16 4.62 -16.07
CA ARG A 700 -25.42 3.47 -16.62
C ARG A 700 -25.36 3.46 -18.15
N VAL A 701 -26.46 3.82 -18.83
CA VAL A 701 -26.55 3.78 -20.30
C VAL A 701 -25.59 4.77 -20.96
N PRO A 702 -25.57 6.07 -20.60
CA PRO A 702 -24.58 7.02 -21.11
C PRO A 702 -23.12 6.57 -20.89
N GLU A 703 -22.78 6.03 -19.71
CA GLU A 703 -21.42 5.57 -19.42
C GLU A 703 -20.97 4.39 -20.32
N TRP A 704 -21.90 3.51 -20.69
CA TRP A 704 -21.63 2.43 -21.64
C TRP A 704 -21.52 2.95 -23.08
N ARG A 705 -22.36 3.92 -23.47
CA ARG A 705 -22.23 4.58 -24.79
C ARG A 705 -20.88 5.25 -24.93
N ALA A 706 -20.47 6.03 -23.93
CA ALA A 706 -19.16 6.69 -23.92
C ALA A 706 -18.00 5.69 -24.05
N LEU A 707 -18.08 4.53 -23.40
CA LEU A 707 -17.07 3.48 -23.53
C LEU A 707 -17.03 2.89 -24.95
N ILE A 708 -18.21 2.67 -25.56
CA ILE A 708 -18.31 2.13 -26.92
C ILE A 708 -17.79 3.16 -27.94
N ASP A 709 -18.19 4.42 -27.79
CA ASP A 709 -17.73 5.52 -28.62
C ASP A 709 -16.20 5.67 -28.53
N GLU A 710 -15.62 5.57 -27.33
CA GLU A 710 -14.17 5.58 -27.11
C GLU A 710 -13.46 4.45 -27.87
N LEU A 711 -14.02 3.24 -27.84
CA LEU A 711 -13.42 2.05 -28.48
C LEU A 711 -13.59 2.01 -30.00
N THR A 712 -14.52 2.81 -30.54
CA THR A 712 -14.90 2.73 -31.95
C THR A 712 -14.72 4.04 -32.72
N ALA A 713 -14.32 5.11 -32.04
CA ALA A 713 -13.94 6.36 -32.68
C ALA A 713 -12.80 6.11 -33.69
N PRO A 714 -12.90 6.64 -34.93
CA PRO A 714 -11.81 6.57 -35.89
C PRO A 714 -10.59 7.32 -35.33
N ALA A 715 -9.39 6.79 -35.56
CA ALA A 715 -8.15 7.47 -35.15
C ALA A 715 -8.13 8.89 -35.73
N LEU A 716 -8.22 9.90 -34.86
CA LEU A 716 -8.20 11.30 -35.28
C LEU A 716 -6.86 11.58 -35.99
N PRO A 717 -6.86 12.28 -37.15
CA PRO A 717 -5.63 12.78 -37.74
C PRO A 717 -4.91 13.68 -36.74
N ALA A 718 -3.57 13.57 -36.68
CA ALA A 718 -2.69 14.14 -35.65
C ALA A 718 -2.81 15.68 -35.43
N GLN A 719 -3.62 16.39 -36.20
CA GLN A 719 -3.80 17.84 -36.15
C GLN A 719 -5.16 18.31 -35.59
N ALA A 720 -6.06 17.39 -35.21
CA ALA A 720 -7.34 17.73 -34.57
C ALA A 720 -7.65 16.84 -33.36
N ALA A 721 -6.63 16.47 -32.59
CA ALA A 721 -6.85 15.85 -31.29
C ALA A 721 -7.40 16.94 -30.32
N PRO A 722 -8.52 16.71 -29.60
CA PRO A 722 -8.83 17.52 -28.43
C PRO A 722 -7.61 17.48 -27.49
N ALA A 723 -7.42 18.55 -26.69
CA ALA A 723 -6.33 18.66 -25.72
C ALA A 723 -6.06 17.30 -25.07
N ARG A 724 -4.80 16.83 -25.11
CA ARG A 724 -4.41 15.48 -24.66
C ARG A 724 -5.06 15.18 -23.30
N ARG A 725 -6.10 14.33 -23.31
CA ARG A 725 -6.76 13.83 -22.10
C ARG A 725 -5.70 13.19 -21.21
N PHE A 726 -5.69 13.52 -19.92
CA PHE A 726 -4.71 12.98 -18.99
C PHE A 726 -4.84 11.45 -18.92
N THR A 727 -3.75 10.73 -19.19
CA THR A 727 -3.68 9.27 -19.10
C THR A 727 -2.74 8.89 -17.95
N PRO A 728 -3.27 8.44 -16.79
CA PRO A 728 -2.43 8.09 -15.66
C PRO A 728 -1.63 6.83 -15.96
N THR A 729 -0.35 6.85 -15.57
CA THR A 729 0.48 5.65 -15.50
C THR A 729 0.71 5.32 -14.04
N PHE A 730 0.61 4.04 -13.68
CA PHE A 730 0.68 3.62 -12.29
C PHE A 730 2.02 2.96 -11.99
N ARG A 731 2.54 3.19 -10.78
CA ARG A 731 3.72 2.53 -10.22
C ARG A 731 3.43 2.01 -8.83
N ARG A 732 4.06 0.89 -8.48
CA ARG A 732 4.07 0.37 -7.12
C ARG A 732 5.32 0.87 -6.41
N VAL A 733 5.15 1.44 -5.22
CA VAL A 733 6.21 2.07 -4.41
C VAL A 733 6.13 1.50 -2.99
N GLU A 734 7.27 1.08 -2.45
CA GLU A 734 7.41 0.73 -1.04
C GLU A 734 7.75 2.00 -0.24
N ALA A 735 6.88 2.38 0.69
CA ALA A 735 6.99 3.60 1.49
C ALA A 735 7.04 3.27 2.99
N ARG A 736 7.33 4.25 3.85
CA ARG A 736 7.49 4.05 5.32
C ARG A 736 6.30 3.33 5.98
N HIS A 737 5.09 3.57 5.49
CA HIS A 737 3.85 3.08 6.12
C HIS A 737 3.19 1.93 5.36
N GLY A 738 3.82 1.41 4.29
CA GLY A 738 3.27 0.33 3.51
C GLY A 738 3.56 0.43 2.02
N THR A 739 2.88 -0.39 1.24
CA THR A 739 3.03 -0.40 -0.22
C THR A 739 1.92 0.40 -0.88
N PHE A 740 2.27 1.28 -1.82
CA PHE A 740 1.32 2.16 -2.50
C PHE A 740 1.42 2.02 -4.01
N THR A 741 0.27 1.91 -4.66
CA THR A 741 0.09 2.19 -6.08
C THR A 741 -0.18 3.68 -6.26
N VAL A 742 0.78 4.36 -6.88
CA VAL A 742 0.76 5.81 -7.14
C VAL A 742 0.64 6.07 -8.63
N VAL A 743 0.16 7.26 -8.99
CA VAL A 743 0.24 7.77 -10.35
C VAL A 743 1.64 8.35 -10.55
N ALA A 744 2.41 7.83 -11.50
CA ALA A 744 3.81 8.21 -11.69
C ALA A 744 3.99 9.67 -12.14
N GLN A 745 2.96 10.25 -12.74
CA GLN A 745 2.96 11.67 -13.13
C GLN A 745 2.47 12.60 -12.01
N ASP A 746 1.97 12.06 -10.90
CA ASP A 746 1.44 12.84 -9.79
C ASP A 746 2.54 13.29 -8.83
N PHE A 747 2.46 14.54 -8.39
CA PHE A 747 3.43 15.17 -7.49
C PHE A 747 3.57 14.43 -6.15
N ILE A 748 2.45 14.04 -5.54
CA ILE A 748 2.46 13.29 -4.28
C ILE A 748 3.06 11.90 -4.52
N GLY A 749 2.63 11.22 -5.58
CA GLY A 749 3.20 9.94 -6.02
C GLY A 749 4.72 9.96 -6.21
N GLN A 750 5.24 10.97 -6.91
CA GLN A 750 6.68 11.17 -7.12
C GLN A 750 7.43 11.48 -5.81
N THR A 751 6.80 12.22 -4.91
CA THR A 751 7.39 12.54 -3.61
C THR A 751 7.52 11.29 -2.74
N ILE A 752 6.48 10.44 -2.70
CA ILE A 752 6.52 9.15 -2.02
C ILE A 752 7.59 8.23 -2.66
N GLU A 753 7.69 8.18 -3.99
CA GLU A 753 8.72 7.38 -4.69
C GLU A 753 10.14 7.84 -4.35
N ARG A 754 10.37 9.16 -4.27
CA ARG A 754 11.69 9.74 -4.02
C ARG A 754 12.13 9.68 -2.55
N THR A 755 11.19 9.90 -1.63
CA THR A 755 11.49 10.11 -0.21
C THR A 755 11.03 8.96 0.69
N GLY A 756 10.13 8.11 0.21
CA GLY A 756 9.46 7.09 1.00
C GLY A 756 8.34 7.64 1.90
N GLU A 757 8.09 8.96 1.90
CA GLU A 757 7.16 9.62 2.81
C GLU A 757 6.32 10.72 2.14
N TRP A 758 5.17 11.01 2.75
CA TRP A 758 4.35 12.17 2.45
C TRP A 758 3.86 12.78 3.77
N GLU A 759 4.14 14.07 3.98
CA GLU A 759 3.77 14.83 5.19
C GLU A 759 4.02 14.08 6.51
N PRO A 760 5.29 13.75 6.81
CA PRO A 760 5.63 12.97 8.00
C PRO A 760 5.13 13.60 9.30
N HIS A 761 4.98 14.93 9.34
CA HIS A 761 4.44 15.66 10.50
C HIS A 761 3.02 15.26 10.86
N LEU A 762 2.13 15.03 9.88
CA LEU A 762 0.79 14.53 10.13
C LEU A 762 0.86 13.14 10.77
N CYS A 763 1.65 12.25 10.17
CA CYS A 763 1.81 10.86 10.61
C CYS A 763 2.38 10.72 12.03
N ASP A 764 3.31 11.61 12.39
CA ASP A 764 3.93 11.64 13.72
C ASP A 764 2.99 12.27 14.76
N LEU A 765 2.35 13.40 14.45
CA LEU A 765 1.38 14.06 15.35
C LEU A 765 0.15 13.18 15.61
N ALA A 766 -0.36 12.48 14.59
CA ALA A 766 -1.44 11.51 14.78
C ALA A 766 -1.02 10.41 15.77
N GLY A 767 0.24 9.95 15.73
CA GLY A 767 0.78 8.99 16.68
C GLY A 767 0.91 9.52 18.11
N LEU A 768 1.03 10.85 18.28
CA LEU A 768 0.98 11.48 19.60
C LEU A 768 -0.44 11.63 20.14
N VAL A 769 -1.48 11.57 19.30
CA VAL A 769 -2.87 11.83 19.71
C VAL A 769 -3.66 10.53 19.88
N LEU A 770 -3.47 9.57 18.98
CA LEU A 770 -4.31 8.38 18.86
C LEU A 770 -3.85 7.24 19.78
N ASP A 771 -4.84 6.48 20.25
CA ASP A 771 -4.64 5.14 20.81
C ASP A 771 -5.25 4.07 19.89
N GLU A 772 -4.90 2.81 20.13
CA GLU A 772 -5.27 1.69 19.25
C GLU A 772 -6.78 1.43 19.11
N THR A 773 -7.63 2.04 19.95
CA THR A 773 -9.10 1.89 19.95
C THR A 773 -9.85 3.07 19.34
N ALA A 774 -9.15 4.16 19.01
CA ALA A 774 -9.74 5.39 18.54
C ALA A 774 -10.44 5.25 17.18
N ASN A 775 -11.53 5.98 16.97
CA ASN A 775 -12.15 6.13 15.65
C ASN A 775 -11.70 7.43 15.00
N VAL A 776 -11.42 7.37 13.70
CA VAL A 776 -10.79 8.44 12.93
C VAL A 776 -11.58 8.74 11.67
N VAL A 777 -11.66 10.02 11.30
CA VAL A 777 -12.18 10.46 10.00
C VAL A 777 -11.04 11.05 9.18
N ASP A 778 -10.97 10.69 7.90
CA ASP A 778 -9.99 11.17 6.93
C ASP A 778 -10.73 11.83 5.76
N LEU A 779 -10.67 13.15 5.68
CA LEU A 779 -11.31 13.95 4.64
C LEU A 779 -10.27 14.38 3.60
N GLY A 780 -10.55 14.07 2.33
CA GLY A 780 -9.58 14.19 1.25
C GLY A 780 -8.52 13.10 1.37
N ALA A 781 -8.97 11.86 1.47
CA ALA A 781 -8.11 10.70 1.66
C ALA A 781 -7.14 10.48 0.47
N ASN A 782 -7.43 11.07 -0.70
CA ASN A 782 -6.61 11.04 -1.89
C ASN A 782 -6.25 9.58 -2.25
N LEU A 783 -4.97 9.26 -2.46
CA LEU A 783 -4.50 7.91 -2.75
C LEU A 783 -4.46 7.00 -1.51
N GLY A 784 -4.79 7.51 -0.32
CA GLY A 784 -4.87 6.75 0.92
C GLY A 784 -3.57 6.64 1.72
N TYR A 785 -2.58 7.52 1.47
CA TYR A 785 -1.31 7.49 2.21
C TYR A 785 -1.52 7.66 3.72
N HIS A 786 -2.19 8.75 4.12
CA HIS A 786 -2.51 8.97 5.54
C HIS A 786 -3.53 7.96 6.05
N THR A 787 -4.51 7.56 5.23
CA THR A 787 -5.51 6.56 5.63
C THR A 787 -4.87 5.25 6.09
N VAL A 788 -3.87 4.74 5.35
CA VAL A 788 -3.13 3.52 5.71
C VAL A 788 -2.37 3.73 7.03
N ARG A 789 -1.73 4.88 7.21
CA ARG A 789 -1.04 5.20 8.47
C ARG A 789 -2.01 5.25 9.65
N LEU A 790 -3.13 5.97 9.51
CA LEU A 790 -4.16 6.08 10.54
C LEU A 790 -4.73 4.69 10.88
N ALA A 791 -5.00 3.86 9.88
CA ALA A 791 -5.48 2.49 10.09
C ALA A 791 -4.48 1.64 10.90
N GLY A 792 -3.17 1.78 10.63
CA GLY A 792 -2.12 1.11 11.39
C GLY A 792 -1.97 1.62 12.83
N LEU A 793 -2.36 2.86 13.12
CA LEU A 793 -2.38 3.42 14.47
C LEU A 793 -3.60 2.96 15.29
N VAL A 794 -4.72 2.61 14.63
CA VAL A 794 -5.98 2.24 15.29
C VAL A 794 -6.46 0.82 14.96
N PRO A 795 -5.65 -0.24 15.19
CA PRO A 795 -5.99 -1.60 14.78
C PRO A 795 -7.23 -2.19 15.47
N ARG A 796 -7.68 -1.61 16.60
CA ARG A 796 -8.92 -1.99 17.30
C ARG A 796 -10.00 -0.90 17.20
N GLY A 797 -9.73 0.17 16.47
CA GLY A 797 -10.66 1.25 16.18
C GLY A 797 -11.20 1.14 14.76
N SER A 798 -11.59 2.28 14.17
CA SER A 798 -12.01 2.32 12.77
C SER A 798 -11.62 3.64 12.10
N VAL A 799 -11.35 3.59 10.79
CA VAL A 799 -11.07 4.78 9.98
C VAL A 799 -12.18 4.96 8.95
N HIS A 800 -12.67 6.19 8.80
CA HIS A 800 -13.70 6.58 7.84
C HIS A 800 -13.10 7.57 6.84
N ALA A 801 -12.78 7.09 5.64
CA ALA A 801 -12.04 7.83 4.61
C ALA A 801 -12.95 8.31 3.47
N PHE A 802 -12.92 9.61 3.19
CA PHE A 802 -13.75 10.28 2.19
C PHE A 802 -12.87 10.79 1.04
N GLU A 803 -13.16 10.34 -0.17
CA GLU A 803 -12.45 10.76 -1.38
C GLU A 803 -13.42 10.87 -2.57
N PRO A 804 -13.74 12.09 -3.06
CA PRO A 804 -14.72 12.28 -4.13
C PRO A 804 -14.21 11.91 -5.54
N LEU A 805 -12.91 12.05 -5.83
CA LEU A 805 -12.34 11.85 -7.17
C LEU A 805 -12.25 10.35 -7.50
N SER A 806 -12.70 9.97 -8.70
CA SER A 806 -12.73 8.56 -9.11
C SER A 806 -11.34 7.92 -9.13
N LEU A 807 -10.34 8.65 -9.65
CA LEU A 807 -8.98 8.17 -9.76
C LEU A 807 -8.35 7.96 -8.38
N CYS A 808 -8.45 8.96 -7.50
CA CYS A 808 -7.91 8.88 -6.13
C CYS A 808 -8.65 7.84 -5.31
N TYR A 809 -9.99 7.79 -5.37
CA TYR A 809 -10.79 6.77 -4.69
C TYR A 809 -10.41 5.35 -5.13
N SER A 810 -10.14 5.17 -6.42
CA SER A 810 -9.61 3.89 -6.92
C SER A 810 -8.24 3.57 -6.32
N GLN A 811 -7.32 4.53 -6.23
CA GLN A 811 -6.00 4.30 -5.64
C GLN A 811 -6.12 3.97 -4.16
N LEU A 812 -6.98 4.70 -3.43
CA LEU A 812 -7.33 4.42 -2.04
C LEU A 812 -7.77 2.95 -1.86
N GLN A 813 -8.71 2.44 -2.68
CA GLN A 813 -9.12 1.03 -2.59
C GLN A 813 -7.95 0.05 -2.81
N GLN A 814 -7.12 0.31 -3.84
CA GLN A 814 -5.97 -0.54 -4.14
C GLN A 814 -4.94 -0.54 -3.01
N ASN A 815 -4.71 0.63 -2.40
CA ASN A 815 -3.73 0.81 -1.34
C ASN A 815 -4.22 0.25 -0.01
N LEU A 816 -5.51 0.39 0.33
CA LEU A 816 -6.08 -0.29 1.49
C LEU A 816 -5.99 -1.81 1.36
N LEU A 817 -6.25 -2.35 0.17
CA LEU A 817 -6.10 -3.78 -0.10
C LEU A 817 -4.64 -4.23 0.01
N ALA A 818 -3.71 -3.48 -0.59
CA ALA A 818 -2.28 -3.80 -0.55
C ALA A 818 -1.73 -3.83 0.89
N ASN A 819 -2.33 -3.04 1.80
CA ASN A 819 -1.92 -2.92 3.20
C ASN A 819 -2.85 -3.62 4.19
N ARG A 820 -3.84 -4.40 3.72
CA ARG A 820 -4.82 -5.17 4.55
C ARG A 820 -5.54 -4.33 5.60
N CYS A 821 -5.95 -3.13 5.21
CA CYS A 821 -6.68 -2.21 6.08
C CYS A 821 -8.19 -2.53 6.09
N ASP A 822 -8.56 -3.72 6.59
CA ASP A 822 -9.93 -4.25 6.51
C ASP A 822 -10.95 -3.50 7.41
N HIS A 823 -10.46 -2.76 8.41
CA HIS A 823 -11.25 -1.94 9.33
C HIS A 823 -11.47 -0.50 8.84
N VAL A 824 -11.11 -0.19 7.59
CA VAL A 824 -11.31 1.11 6.96
C VAL A 824 -12.61 1.12 6.16
N ARG A 825 -13.47 2.11 6.42
CA ARG A 825 -14.68 2.39 5.65
C ARG A 825 -14.42 3.53 4.69
N THR A 826 -14.77 3.35 3.43
CA THR A 826 -14.49 4.31 2.37
C THR A 826 -15.77 4.87 1.77
N TYR A 827 -15.73 6.16 1.45
CA TYR A 827 -16.88 6.92 0.96
C TYR A 827 -16.46 7.74 -0.24
N LYS A 828 -17.04 7.44 -1.41
CA LYS A 828 -16.82 8.24 -2.62
C LYS A 828 -17.75 9.45 -2.63
N MET A 829 -17.50 10.40 -1.72
CA MET A 829 -18.36 11.54 -1.46
C MET A 829 -17.53 12.77 -1.10
N ALA A 830 -18.06 13.96 -1.42
CA ALA A 830 -17.51 15.22 -0.97
C ALA A 830 -18.17 15.63 0.36
N VAL A 831 -17.37 15.92 1.38
CA VAL A 831 -17.89 16.37 2.68
C VAL A 831 -18.13 17.87 2.67
N THR A 832 -19.36 18.28 2.96
CA THR A 832 -19.80 19.68 2.90
C THR A 832 -20.85 20.00 3.98
N ASP A 833 -21.43 21.20 3.92
CA ASP A 833 -22.55 21.64 4.76
C ASP A 833 -23.92 21.14 4.28
N ARG A 834 -23.99 20.35 3.20
CA ARG A 834 -25.24 19.81 2.63
C ARG A 834 -25.10 18.36 2.19
N SER A 835 -26.17 17.59 2.41
CA SER A 835 -26.30 16.22 1.92
C SER A 835 -27.29 16.15 0.77
N GLY A 836 -27.03 15.26 -0.20
CA GLY A 836 -27.99 14.98 -1.26
C GLY A 836 -27.79 15.77 -2.56
N ASP A 837 -26.85 16.72 -2.57
CA ASP A 837 -26.51 17.46 -3.78
C ASP A 837 -25.47 16.70 -4.62
N THR A 838 -25.37 17.08 -5.90
CA THR A 838 -24.26 16.70 -6.76
C THR A 838 -23.45 17.94 -7.11
N ILE A 839 -22.14 17.83 -6.94
CA ILE A 839 -21.18 18.87 -7.31
C ILE A 839 -20.24 18.34 -8.38
N GLU A 840 -19.71 19.25 -9.19
CA GLU A 840 -18.66 18.96 -10.16
C GLU A 840 -17.31 19.26 -9.51
N MET A 841 -16.40 18.29 -9.52
CA MET A 841 -15.00 18.47 -9.15
C MET A 841 -14.26 19.19 -10.27
N GLU A 842 -13.14 19.85 -9.97
CA GLU A 842 -12.28 20.38 -11.04
C GLU A 842 -11.75 19.23 -11.93
N PRO A 843 -11.59 19.44 -13.25
CA PRO A 843 -11.02 18.44 -14.12
C PRO A 843 -9.55 18.20 -13.71
N LEU A 844 -9.09 16.95 -13.80
CA LEU A 844 -7.71 16.59 -13.44
C LEU A 844 -6.69 17.43 -14.22
N GLU A 845 -6.99 17.76 -15.47
CA GLU A 845 -6.16 18.61 -16.31
C GLU A 845 -5.96 20.04 -15.77
N ALA A 846 -6.81 20.51 -14.85
CA ALA A 846 -6.66 21.83 -14.23
C ALA A 846 -5.39 21.93 -13.37
N THR A 847 -4.86 20.80 -12.87
CA THR A 847 -3.67 20.77 -12.02
C THR A 847 -2.40 20.37 -12.79
N LEU A 848 -2.44 20.37 -14.13
CA LEU A 848 -1.27 20.14 -14.98
C LEU A 848 -0.28 21.30 -14.90
N THR A 849 0.96 20.98 -14.52
CA THR A 849 2.08 21.91 -14.55
C THR A 849 2.70 22.03 -15.94
N ALA A 850 3.47 23.09 -16.19
CA ALA A 850 4.22 23.28 -17.43
C ALA A 850 5.22 22.14 -17.75
N GLY A 851 5.62 21.36 -16.74
CA GLY A 851 6.49 20.18 -16.88
C GLY A 851 5.74 18.87 -17.20
N GLY A 852 4.41 18.89 -17.30
CA GLY A 852 3.59 17.71 -17.57
C GLY A 852 3.33 16.81 -16.35
N ALA A 853 3.76 17.24 -15.14
CA ALA A 853 3.33 16.64 -13.88
C ALA A 853 1.96 17.18 -13.47
N ILE A 854 1.17 16.35 -12.79
CA ILE A 854 -0.14 16.70 -12.23
C ILE A 854 -0.03 16.76 -10.70
N ASN A 855 -0.85 17.57 -10.03
CA ASN A 855 -1.02 17.46 -8.58
C ASN A 855 -2.47 17.12 -8.28
N LEU A 856 -2.76 15.83 -8.11
CA LEU A 856 -4.11 15.35 -7.83
C LEU A 856 -4.63 15.89 -6.49
N GLY A 857 -3.73 16.09 -5.52
CA GLY A 857 -4.07 16.65 -4.20
C GLY A 857 -4.58 18.09 -4.25
N HIS A 858 -4.28 18.85 -5.30
CA HIS A 858 -4.73 20.24 -5.43
C HIS A 858 -6.13 20.38 -6.07
N THR A 859 -6.79 19.28 -6.39
CA THR A 859 -8.07 19.30 -7.11
C THR A 859 -9.22 19.63 -6.15
N GLY A 860 -9.88 20.77 -6.38
CA GLY A 860 -10.98 21.25 -5.53
C GLY A 860 -12.38 20.99 -6.09
N ILE A 861 -13.38 21.58 -5.42
CA ILE A 861 -14.76 21.65 -5.94
C ILE A 861 -14.81 22.71 -7.04
N GLY A 862 -15.25 22.34 -8.24
CA GLY A 862 -15.38 23.25 -9.37
C GLY A 862 -16.42 24.34 -9.16
N GLN A 863 -16.33 25.41 -9.95
CA GLN A 863 -17.34 26.47 -9.97
C GLN A 863 -18.68 25.90 -10.47
N ALA A 864 -19.73 26.02 -9.65
CA ALA A 864 -21.04 25.44 -9.95
C ALA A 864 -21.58 25.94 -11.31
N GLY A 865 -21.92 24.99 -12.20
CA GLY A 865 -22.46 25.30 -13.53
C GLY A 865 -21.42 25.71 -14.57
N ALA A 866 -20.12 25.59 -14.27
CA ALA A 866 -19.07 25.90 -15.22
C ALA A 866 -18.88 24.81 -16.30
N GLY A 867 -19.33 23.57 -16.05
CA GLY A 867 -19.31 22.49 -17.04
C GLY A 867 -17.90 22.19 -17.55
N GLN A 868 -16.93 22.18 -16.63
CA GLN A 868 -15.51 22.08 -16.96
C GLN A 868 -15.06 20.65 -17.29
N GLY A 869 -15.95 19.68 -17.15
CA GLY A 869 -15.74 18.28 -17.55
C GLY A 869 -15.07 17.44 -16.48
N GLY A 870 -15.15 17.85 -15.20
CA GLY A 870 -14.61 17.10 -14.07
C GLY A 870 -15.59 16.04 -13.53
N ASP A 871 -15.14 15.28 -12.53
CA ASP A 871 -15.92 14.20 -11.92
C ASP A 871 -17.14 14.75 -11.17
N LEU A 872 -18.28 14.06 -11.25
CA LEU A 872 -19.43 14.36 -10.40
C LEU A 872 -19.30 13.65 -9.05
N ALA A 873 -19.41 14.40 -7.96
CA ALA A 873 -19.36 13.91 -6.59
C ALA A 873 -20.67 14.17 -5.85
N PHE A 874 -21.14 13.17 -5.10
CA PHE A 874 -22.29 13.30 -4.22
C PHE A 874 -21.85 13.94 -2.90
N THR A 875 -22.62 14.90 -2.38
CA THR A 875 -22.26 15.60 -1.15
C THR A 875 -22.88 14.98 0.09
N VAL A 876 -22.18 15.09 1.22
CA VAL A 876 -22.64 14.60 2.52
C VAL A 876 -22.20 15.51 3.67
N ARG A 877 -23.06 15.67 4.67
CA ARG A 877 -22.73 16.18 6.00
C ARG A 877 -22.29 15.02 6.89
N LEU A 878 -21.24 15.20 7.68
CA LEU A 878 -20.82 14.16 8.62
C LEU A 878 -21.88 13.92 9.72
N ASP A 879 -22.63 14.96 10.11
CA ASP A 879 -23.74 14.83 11.07
C ASP A 879 -24.87 13.90 10.58
N ASP A 880 -25.00 13.71 9.26
CA ASP A 880 -26.02 12.83 8.66
C ASP A 880 -25.54 11.37 8.57
N LEU A 881 -24.29 11.09 8.96
CA LEU A 881 -23.71 9.74 8.94
C LEU A 881 -23.73 9.11 10.33
N PRO A 882 -23.95 7.78 10.43
CA PRO A 882 -24.00 7.08 11.71
C PRO A 882 -22.56 6.76 12.15
N LEU A 883 -21.76 7.80 12.41
CA LEU A 883 -20.37 7.68 12.81
C LEU A 883 -20.26 7.35 14.31
N PRO A 884 -19.34 6.44 14.72
CA PRO A 884 -19.04 6.21 16.13
C PRO A 884 -18.44 7.48 16.76
N PRO A 885 -18.22 7.52 18.10
CA PRO A 885 -17.47 8.61 18.72
C PRO A 885 -16.09 8.76 18.08
N ILE A 886 -15.80 9.94 17.52
CA ILE A 886 -14.58 10.25 16.77
C ILE A 886 -13.55 10.93 17.66
N ALA A 887 -12.32 10.44 17.64
CA ALA A 887 -11.21 11.01 18.42
C ALA A 887 -10.35 11.98 17.59
N PHE A 888 -10.28 11.78 16.27
CA PHE A 888 -9.41 12.53 15.37
C PHE A 888 -10.04 12.72 13.99
N ILE A 889 -9.84 13.89 13.39
CA ILE A 889 -10.23 14.18 12.01
C ILE A 889 -9.05 14.78 11.25
N LYS A 890 -8.66 14.18 10.13
CA LYS A 890 -7.81 14.82 9.11
C LYS A 890 -8.69 15.54 8.10
N MET A 891 -8.35 16.77 7.77
CA MET A 891 -9.07 17.61 6.83
C MET A 891 -8.11 18.38 5.94
N ASP A 892 -7.93 17.88 4.73
CA ASP A 892 -7.29 18.60 3.63
C ASP A 892 -8.19 18.34 2.42
N ILE A 893 -9.04 19.33 2.13
CA ILE A 893 -10.13 19.25 1.15
C ILE A 893 -10.17 20.51 0.29
N GLN A 894 -9.00 21.14 0.11
CA GLN A 894 -8.72 22.19 -0.86
C GLN A 894 -9.75 23.33 -0.81
N GLY A 895 -10.02 23.85 0.40
CA GLY A 895 -10.84 25.05 0.62
C GLY A 895 -12.28 24.79 1.07
N ALA A 896 -12.71 23.52 1.12
CA ALA A 896 -14.04 23.14 1.60
C ALA A 896 -14.13 23.04 3.15
N GLU A 897 -13.06 23.33 3.88
CA GLU A 897 -12.91 23.13 5.33
C GLU A 897 -14.02 23.84 6.11
N ALA A 898 -14.31 25.10 5.77
CA ALA A 898 -15.36 25.87 6.44
C ALA A 898 -16.76 25.24 6.26
N LYS A 899 -17.05 24.66 5.10
CA LYS A 899 -18.31 23.96 4.83
C LYS A 899 -18.35 22.62 5.55
N ALA A 900 -17.25 21.87 5.54
CA ALA A 900 -17.16 20.61 6.27
C ALA A 900 -17.38 20.83 7.78
N LEU A 901 -16.75 21.85 8.37
CA LEU A 901 -16.95 22.23 9.78
C LEU A 901 -18.41 22.55 10.09
N ALA A 902 -19.10 23.30 9.21
CA ALA A 902 -20.53 23.55 9.34
C ALA A 902 -21.40 22.28 9.22
N GLY A 903 -20.98 21.32 8.39
CA GLY A 903 -21.62 20.02 8.19
C GLY A 903 -21.36 18.97 9.27
N MET A 904 -20.50 19.26 10.26
CA MET A 904 -20.14 18.37 11.36
C MET A 904 -20.32 19.02 12.74
N ARG A 905 -21.16 20.05 12.84
CA ARG A 905 -21.34 20.85 14.05
C ARG A 905 -21.75 19.98 15.23
N ASP A 906 -22.69 19.06 15.01
CA ASP A 906 -23.23 18.23 16.09
C ASP A 906 -22.19 17.18 16.51
N LEU A 907 -21.41 16.64 15.56
CA LEU A 907 -20.23 15.79 15.83
C LEU A 907 -19.17 16.51 16.67
N LEU A 908 -18.78 17.74 16.30
CA LEU A 908 -17.79 18.53 17.05
C LEU A 908 -18.25 18.83 18.48
N ALA A 909 -19.53 19.10 18.66
CA ALA A 909 -20.13 19.32 19.98
C ALA A 909 -20.16 18.03 20.82
N ARG A 910 -20.44 16.89 20.19
CA ARG A 910 -20.56 15.58 20.85
C ARG A 910 -19.21 14.99 21.25
N ASP A 911 -18.26 14.96 20.31
CA ASP A 911 -17.06 14.14 20.41
C ASP A 911 -15.80 14.92 20.76
N ARG A 912 -15.78 16.23 20.48
CA ARG A 912 -14.61 17.10 20.69
C ARG A 912 -13.31 16.49 20.11
N PRO A 913 -13.28 16.02 18.85
CA PRO A 913 -12.10 15.36 18.29
C PRO A 913 -10.94 16.34 18.13
N VAL A 914 -9.70 15.86 18.16
CA VAL A 914 -8.54 16.62 17.66
C VAL A 914 -8.64 16.72 16.14
N LEU A 915 -8.34 17.88 15.57
CA LEU A 915 -8.41 18.10 14.14
C LEU A 915 -7.00 18.38 13.60
N PHE A 916 -6.59 17.65 12.55
CA PHE A 916 -5.52 18.08 11.67
C PHE A 916 -6.17 18.74 10.46
N VAL A 917 -5.95 20.04 10.24
CA VAL A 917 -6.64 20.83 9.22
C VAL A 917 -5.63 21.62 8.41
N GLU A 918 -5.70 21.49 7.08
CA GLU A 918 -5.00 22.38 6.15
C GLU A 918 -5.80 23.68 5.98
N ILE A 919 -5.18 24.82 6.26
CA ILE A 919 -5.78 26.16 6.25
C ILE A 919 -5.01 27.04 5.26
N GLU A 920 -5.32 26.88 3.97
CA GLU A 920 -4.74 27.68 2.88
C GLU A 920 -5.70 28.83 2.45
N GLU A 921 -5.21 30.07 2.47
CA GLU A 921 -6.05 31.26 2.26
C GLU A 921 -6.63 31.31 0.83
N GLU A 922 -5.85 30.89 -0.17
CA GLU A 922 -6.29 30.95 -1.56
C GLU A 922 -7.51 30.06 -1.82
N HIS A 923 -7.44 28.77 -1.43
CA HIS A 923 -8.55 27.85 -1.63
C HIS A 923 -9.78 28.24 -0.83
N LEU A 924 -9.60 28.66 0.42
CA LEU A 924 -10.70 29.12 1.26
C LEU A 924 -11.44 30.31 0.62
N ARG A 925 -10.72 31.26 0.01
CA ARG A 925 -11.33 32.40 -0.70
C ARG A 925 -12.15 31.96 -1.91
N ARG A 926 -11.71 30.96 -2.68
CA ARG A 926 -12.47 30.41 -3.82
C ARG A 926 -13.83 29.86 -3.39
N HIS A 927 -13.97 29.46 -2.12
CA HIS A 927 -15.21 28.97 -1.53
C HIS A 927 -15.91 29.95 -0.58
N GLY A 928 -15.52 31.23 -0.61
CA GLY A 928 -16.20 32.30 0.14
C GLY A 928 -15.83 32.35 1.63
N SER A 929 -14.69 31.78 2.01
CA SER A 929 -14.14 31.80 3.37
C SER A 929 -12.75 32.45 3.40
N SER A 930 -12.07 32.40 4.55
CA SER A 930 -10.67 32.81 4.73
C SER A 930 -10.02 32.01 5.84
N SER A 931 -8.68 31.98 5.87
CA SER A 931 -7.91 31.36 6.96
C SER A 931 -8.30 31.96 8.31
N LYS A 932 -8.52 33.28 8.35
CA LYS A 932 -8.99 33.97 9.56
C LYS A 932 -10.34 33.42 10.04
N ALA A 933 -11.31 33.27 9.14
CA ALA A 933 -12.64 32.80 9.51
C ALA A 933 -12.61 31.38 10.07
N VAL A 934 -11.82 30.49 9.47
CA VAL A 934 -11.66 29.10 9.94
C VAL A 934 -10.98 29.05 11.31
N ILE A 935 -9.88 29.80 11.48
CA ILE A 935 -9.15 29.85 12.77
C ILE A 935 -10.05 30.40 13.88
N GLU A 936 -10.71 31.55 13.66
CA GLU A 936 -11.61 32.15 14.65
C GLU A 936 -12.82 31.25 14.94
N HIS A 937 -13.32 30.50 13.96
CA HIS A 937 -14.39 29.53 14.18
C HIS A 937 -13.94 28.41 15.12
N LEU A 938 -12.77 27.80 14.89
CA LEU A 938 -12.22 26.75 15.75
C LEU A 938 -11.92 27.28 17.16
N LEU A 939 -11.33 28.46 17.28
CA LEU A 939 -11.12 29.13 18.56
C LEU A 939 -12.44 29.36 19.31
N GLY A 940 -13.47 29.82 18.60
CA GLY A 940 -14.82 30.03 19.14
C GLY A 940 -15.51 28.73 19.60
N LEU A 941 -15.14 27.59 19.02
CA LEU A 941 -15.55 26.26 19.47
C LEU A 941 -14.72 25.75 20.66
N GLY A 942 -13.79 26.54 21.20
CA GLY A 942 -12.97 26.15 22.34
C GLY A 942 -11.84 25.20 21.97
N TYR A 943 -11.25 25.38 20.80
CA TYR A 943 -9.99 24.75 20.41
C TYR A 943 -8.83 25.73 20.53
N SER A 944 -7.62 25.18 20.67
CA SER A 944 -6.37 25.90 20.43
C SER A 944 -5.60 25.19 19.34
N LEU A 945 -4.85 25.94 18.53
CA LEU A 945 -4.17 25.41 17.34
C LEU A 945 -2.65 25.42 17.54
N LEU A 946 -1.99 24.33 17.16
CA LEU A 946 -0.57 24.31 16.83
C LEU A 946 -0.44 24.42 15.31
N ARG A 947 0.08 25.54 14.81
CA ARG A 947 0.48 25.69 13.41
C ARG A 947 1.85 25.06 13.20
N ILE A 948 2.02 24.28 12.16
CA ILE A 948 3.30 23.65 11.80
C ILE A 948 4.05 24.59 10.85
N ARG A 949 5.28 24.96 11.20
CA ARG A 949 6.16 25.77 10.37
C ARG A 949 7.01 24.86 9.50
N ASN A 950 6.61 24.73 8.24
CA ASN A 950 7.35 24.08 7.16
C ASN A 950 7.45 25.06 5.96
N ASP A 951 7.89 24.60 4.79
CA ASP A 951 8.02 25.44 3.58
C ASP A 951 6.67 26.02 3.10
N TRP A 952 5.54 25.44 3.53
CA TRP A 952 4.18 25.79 3.14
C TRP A 952 3.24 25.69 4.37
N PRO A 953 3.27 26.67 5.30
CA PRO A 953 2.75 26.51 6.66
C PRO A 953 1.21 26.61 6.75
N THR A 954 0.50 25.73 6.04
CA THR A 954 -0.96 25.62 5.98
C THR A 954 -1.49 24.62 7.00
N ASP A 955 -0.64 23.73 7.55
CA ASP A 955 -1.07 22.66 8.45
C ASP A 955 -1.23 23.09 9.91
N HIS A 956 -2.37 22.70 10.49
CA HIS A 956 -2.72 23.01 11.87
C HIS A 956 -3.23 21.78 12.61
N LEU A 957 -2.80 21.63 13.86
CA LEU A 957 -3.39 20.70 14.82
C LEU A 957 -4.26 21.46 15.81
N ALA A 958 -5.59 21.39 15.66
CA ALA A 958 -6.55 21.96 16.59
C ALA A 958 -6.87 20.96 17.70
N ILE A 959 -6.56 21.32 18.95
CA ILE A 959 -6.76 20.49 20.14
C ILE A 959 -7.83 21.15 21.04
N PRO A 960 -8.83 20.40 21.56
CA PRO A 960 -9.79 20.93 22.52
C PRO A 960 -9.10 21.50 23.76
N ASN A 961 -9.53 22.68 24.23
CA ASN A 961 -8.88 23.38 25.35
C ASN A 961 -8.89 22.60 26.66
N GLU A 962 -9.85 21.70 26.85
CA GLU A 962 -9.95 20.80 28.00
C GLU A 962 -8.88 19.68 28.00
N ARG A 963 -8.26 19.37 26.85
CA ARG A 963 -7.22 18.34 26.70
C ARG A 963 -5.81 18.92 26.94
N THR A 964 -5.61 19.48 28.13
CA THR A 964 -4.33 20.08 28.52
C THR A 964 -3.17 19.08 28.50
N ASP A 965 -3.46 17.80 28.73
CA ASP A 965 -2.53 16.67 28.57
C ASP A 965 -2.00 16.55 27.13
N LEU A 966 -2.90 16.62 26.14
CA LEU A 966 -2.54 16.54 24.73
C LEU A 966 -1.79 17.78 24.27
N ILE A 967 -2.22 18.96 24.73
CA ILE A 967 -1.56 20.22 24.39
C ILE A 967 -0.10 20.19 24.87
N ALA A 968 0.15 19.80 26.12
CA ALA A 968 1.50 19.68 26.66
C ALA A 968 2.31 18.65 25.87
N ARG A 969 1.75 17.44 25.66
CA ARG A 969 2.40 16.36 24.92
C ARG A 969 2.79 16.76 23.50
N CYS A 970 1.88 17.36 22.74
CA CYS A 970 2.14 17.78 21.37
C CYS A 970 3.17 18.93 21.31
N ARG A 971 3.18 19.85 22.29
CA ARG A 971 4.17 20.93 22.33
C ARG A 971 5.57 20.45 22.71
N GLU A 972 5.68 19.46 23.58
CA GLU A 972 6.96 18.98 24.09
C GLU A 972 7.61 17.91 23.22
N GLN A 973 6.81 17.08 22.55
CA GLN A 973 7.29 15.88 21.85
C GLN A 973 7.31 16.03 20.32
N THR A 974 6.77 17.12 19.77
CA THR A 974 6.83 17.37 18.33
C THR A 974 8.24 17.81 17.91
N PRO A 975 8.87 17.15 16.92
CA PRO A 975 10.17 17.60 16.41
C PRO A 975 10.05 18.79 15.44
N TYR A 976 8.83 19.22 15.14
CA TYR A 976 8.55 20.27 14.15
C TYR A 976 8.49 21.64 14.80
N ALA A 977 8.99 22.66 14.11
CA ALA A 977 8.80 24.04 14.53
C ALA A 977 7.31 24.38 14.50
N THR A 978 6.76 24.92 15.58
CA THR A 978 5.33 25.23 15.67
C THR A 978 5.08 26.63 16.22
N ASP A 979 3.91 27.19 15.88
CA ASP A 979 3.36 28.38 16.53
C ASP A 979 2.08 28.00 17.28
N TRP A 980 1.90 28.59 18.47
CA TRP A 980 0.72 28.36 19.28
C TRP A 980 -0.30 29.48 19.08
N ILE A 981 -1.54 29.11 18.75
CA ILE A 981 -2.64 30.03 18.50
C ILE A 981 -3.78 29.70 19.47
N ALA A 982 -4.05 30.61 20.39
CA ALA A 982 -5.13 30.50 21.37
C ALA A 982 -5.73 31.87 21.64
N GLY A 983 -7.02 31.92 21.98
CA GLY A 983 -7.75 33.19 22.19
C GLY A 983 -9.11 33.13 21.52
N THR A 984 -9.65 34.29 21.15
CA THR A 984 -10.95 34.37 20.43
C THR A 984 -10.86 35.08 19.10
N ARG A 985 -9.83 35.91 18.91
CA ARG A 985 -9.60 36.65 17.66
C ARG A 985 -8.15 36.52 17.24
N VAL A 986 -7.93 36.60 15.93
CA VAL A 986 -6.59 36.60 15.36
C VAL A 986 -6.42 37.72 14.34
N GLU A 987 -5.21 38.28 14.32
CA GLU A 987 -4.69 39.10 13.25
C GLU A 987 -3.68 38.26 12.46
N LEU A 988 -3.92 38.11 11.15
CA LEU A 988 -3.05 37.38 10.23
C LEU A 988 -2.25 38.39 9.41
N HIS A 989 -0.93 38.25 9.39
CA HIS A 989 -0.06 39.04 8.52
C HIS A 989 0.41 38.19 7.35
N PHE A 990 0.16 38.65 6.11
CA PHE A 990 0.47 37.90 4.89
C PHE A 990 1.79 38.34 4.27
N GLU A 991 2.67 37.38 3.96
CA GLU A 991 3.88 37.60 3.15
C GLU A 991 3.62 37.35 1.66
N SER A 992 2.61 36.54 1.35
CA SER A 992 2.13 36.28 -0.01
C SER A 992 0.59 36.24 -0.03
N PRO A 993 -0.04 36.24 -1.21
CA PRO A 993 -1.50 36.05 -1.32
C PRO A 993 -2.00 34.70 -0.77
N TYR A 994 -1.08 33.74 -0.57
CA TYR A 994 -1.35 32.33 -0.28
C TYR A 994 -1.14 32.01 1.21
N TYR A 995 -0.09 32.59 1.82
CA TYR A 995 0.35 32.21 3.17
C TYR A 995 0.47 33.42 4.11
N TYR A 996 -0.01 33.22 5.33
CA TYR A 996 0.20 34.17 6.41
C TYR A 996 1.50 33.85 7.18
N ALA A 997 2.35 34.85 7.33
CA ALA A 997 3.67 34.75 7.95
C ALA A 997 3.60 34.69 9.48
N SER A 998 2.75 35.50 10.08
CA SER A 998 2.60 35.55 11.54
C SER A 998 1.15 35.74 11.96
N VAL A 999 0.90 35.33 13.21
CA VAL A 999 -0.38 35.43 13.90
C VAL A 999 -0.18 36.19 15.19
N VAL A 1000 -1.06 37.16 15.44
CA VAL A 1000 -1.24 37.78 16.76
C VAL A 1000 -2.64 37.41 17.24
N ALA A 1001 -2.72 36.62 18.31
CA ALA A 1001 -3.99 36.24 18.91
C ALA A 1001 -4.33 37.16 20.10
N SER A 1002 -5.60 37.55 20.22
CA SER A 1002 -6.13 38.40 21.30
C SER A 1002 -7.32 37.77 22.02
#